data_AF-A0A9D9PAT9-F1
#
_entry.id   AF-A0A9D9PAT9-F1
#
_cell.length_a   1.000
_cell.length_b   1.000
_cell.length_c   1.000
_cell.angle_alpha   90.00
_cell.angle_beta   90.00
_cell.angle_gamma   90.00
#
_symmetry.space_group_name_H-M   'P 1'
#
loop_
_entity.id
_entity.type
_entity.pdbx_description
1 polymer ?
#
loop_
_entity_poly.entity_id
_entity_poly.type
_entity_poly.pdbx_seq_one_letter_code
_entity_poly.pdbx_strand_id
1 'polypeptide(L)'
;MDGIVNFLNSMVQFRWRTGWLVFLGGFGIAIAISIGLGSIDRNAPTPPPPPQAIFQVATLTQEREIIDVTRPPYNARGDGRTDNTAAIQAAISENRGKLIYFPNGTYLVRDSLYARSEDGKQKRFFLQGQNQQETVIRLIDRAPGFQDRSTPKPLLSFWEGRVGDATAFRNTVSHLTLNVGRNNPGAIALRFRANNFGSVHHVTLRSIDRKGRYGLDLSPPLNGPLLISHLTVSGFDIGVYFVGALHSATLSHINLNDQTEYGIYNRRQVLNLEDLTSHNRVPALYNDSDGGRGYGLVTLVNATLNGGSANVTALENPGGGGLYVRNLTSQGYRHAISNTVDNRTITRDSPVREFVSHNVLTLFSNPETALNLPIEPTPEATWDDPDDTVTVAPPGEDATAALQAAIDSGKSTLYLPRANYTISDTVEIRGNVRRIVGLGAAIVTASDRLQTTDRPVFRLVEGTADTVSLEGIEAHLGSSYFIEHAAPRTLVLKHLGAGGYRNLASGSKLFLEDVVGDRFDFQNQQVWARQFNVEAGRHSGKFNIRNNGADVWILGLKTERDVTLIETIEGGRTELLGAFLYGNRDIPENTPAFLDRESRQSLVFLSYNHPFQPYIREIHRGETRDLSPEALYPVKYGKMSPLFVGSTP
;
A
#
# COMPACT_ATOMS: atom_id res chain seq x y z
N MET A 1 -26.45 -54.08 1.44
CA MET A 1 -26.73 -53.02 2.43
C MET A 1 -25.90 -51.79 2.07
N ASP A 2 -25.98 -51.29 0.83
CA ASP A 2 -27.09 -50.56 0.16
C ASP A 2 -27.03 -49.07 0.57
N GLY A 3 -26.77 -48.09 -0.31
CA GLY A 3 -26.72 -48.16 -1.77
C GLY A 3 -25.98 -46.98 -2.42
N ILE A 4 -25.44 -47.30 -3.59
CA ILE A 4 -24.97 -46.42 -4.66
C ILE A 4 -26.09 -46.40 -5.72
N VAL A 5 -26.18 -45.33 -6.52
CA VAL A 5 -26.42 -45.32 -8.00
C VAL A 5 -27.44 -44.27 -8.47
N ASN A 6 -27.04 -43.59 -9.57
CA ASN A 6 -27.76 -42.75 -10.57
C ASN A 6 -27.49 -41.23 -10.48
N PHE A 7 -27.05 -40.51 -11.52
CA PHE A 7 -26.99 -40.80 -12.96
C PHE A 7 -26.11 -39.75 -13.69
N LEU A 8 -25.12 -40.20 -14.48
CA LEU A 8 -24.47 -39.44 -15.55
C LEU A 8 -24.59 -40.27 -16.83
N ASN A 9 -25.14 -39.68 -17.90
CA ASN A 9 -24.87 -39.96 -19.33
C ASN A 9 -25.84 -39.11 -20.20
N SER A 10 -25.36 -38.06 -20.89
CA SER A 10 -24.89 -38.06 -22.30
C SER A 10 -26.06 -37.92 -23.31
N MET A 11 -26.02 -37.29 -24.49
CA MET A 11 -25.07 -36.51 -25.28
C MET A 11 -25.84 -36.05 -26.57
N VAL A 12 -25.45 -34.90 -27.16
CA VAL A 12 -25.42 -34.58 -28.61
C VAL A 12 -26.72 -34.44 -29.44
N GLN A 13 -26.81 -33.35 -30.21
CA GLN A 13 -27.16 -33.21 -31.65
C GLN A 13 -27.61 -31.74 -31.91
N PHE A 14 -26.73 -30.85 -32.38
CA PHE A 14 -26.67 -30.37 -33.78
C PHE A 14 -28.02 -29.96 -34.42
N ARG A 15 -28.24 -28.66 -34.67
CA ARG A 15 -28.45 -28.07 -36.01
C ARG A 15 -28.89 -26.61 -35.97
N TRP A 16 -28.25 -25.82 -36.84
CA TRP A 16 -28.65 -24.51 -37.30
C TRP A 16 -30.01 -24.55 -38.01
N ARG A 17 -30.80 -23.46 -37.91
CA ARG A 17 -31.47 -22.89 -39.08
C ARG A 17 -31.87 -21.42 -38.89
N THR A 18 -31.43 -20.67 -39.88
CA THR A 18 -31.65 -19.27 -40.23
C THR A 18 -33.09 -18.92 -40.60
N GLY A 19 -33.52 -17.73 -40.17
CA GLY A 19 -33.97 -16.67 -41.07
C GLY A 19 -35.45 -16.62 -41.46
N TRP A 20 -35.79 -15.47 -42.06
CA TRP A 20 -37.09 -14.98 -42.58
C TRP A 20 -37.89 -14.11 -41.61
N LEU A 21 -38.38 -12.91 -41.94
CA LEU A 21 -38.29 -11.98 -43.08
C LEU A 21 -39.07 -10.70 -42.61
N VAL A 22 -38.63 -9.45 -42.93
CA VAL A 22 -39.32 -8.49 -43.87
C VAL A 22 -40.66 -7.90 -43.35
N PHE A 23 -41.09 -6.64 -43.52
CA PHE A 23 -40.75 -5.49 -44.38
C PHE A 23 -41.45 -4.21 -43.85
N LEU A 24 -41.00 -3.03 -44.38
CA LEU A 24 -41.75 -1.80 -44.74
C LEU A 24 -42.42 -1.02 -43.60
N GLY A 25 -42.40 0.31 -43.50
CA GLY A 25 -42.06 1.47 -44.34
C GLY A 25 -42.63 2.67 -43.56
N GLY A 26 -41.97 3.81 -43.38
CA GLY A 26 -41.85 4.88 -44.35
C GLY A 26 -42.76 6.06 -43.95
N PHE A 27 -42.14 7.22 -43.62
CA PHE A 27 -42.72 8.56 -43.41
C PHE A 27 -43.69 8.74 -42.23
N GLY A 28 -43.62 9.74 -41.35
CA GLY A 28 -42.83 10.97 -41.24
C GLY A 28 -43.61 11.93 -40.33
N ILE A 29 -42.93 12.66 -39.43
CA ILE A 29 -43.22 14.03 -38.97
C ILE A 29 -42.24 14.33 -37.82
N ALA A 30 -41.45 15.38 -38.02
CA ALA A 30 -40.49 15.90 -37.08
C ALA A 30 -41.18 16.80 -36.04
N ILE A 31 -40.88 16.57 -34.76
CA ILE A 31 -40.95 17.60 -33.70
C ILE A 31 -39.64 17.49 -32.91
N ALA A 32 -38.93 18.61 -32.86
CA ALA A 32 -37.63 18.76 -32.22
C ALA A 32 -37.71 18.63 -30.70
N ILE A 33 -36.88 17.74 -30.13
CA ILE A 33 -36.45 17.81 -28.73
C ILE A 33 -34.92 17.83 -28.76
N SER A 34 -34.35 18.99 -28.41
CA SER A 34 -32.92 19.17 -28.20
C SER A 34 -32.48 18.35 -26.99
N ILE A 35 -31.90 17.16 -27.23
CA ILE A 35 -31.05 16.48 -26.26
C ILE A 35 -29.63 16.80 -26.66
N GLY A 36 -28.95 17.59 -25.81
CA GLY A 36 -27.51 17.82 -25.91
C GLY A 36 -26.76 16.51 -25.72
N LEU A 37 -26.49 15.81 -26.82
CA LEU A 37 -25.48 14.78 -26.89
C LEU A 37 -24.12 15.49 -26.79
N GLY A 38 -23.61 15.61 -25.56
CA GLY A 38 -22.20 15.85 -25.33
C GLY A 38 -21.42 14.72 -25.99
N SER A 39 -20.70 15.06 -27.04
CA SER A 39 -19.74 14.23 -27.74
C SER A 39 -18.84 13.49 -26.77
N ILE A 40 -18.90 12.16 -26.77
CA ILE A 40 -17.84 11.31 -26.23
C ILE A 40 -16.64 11.56 -27.16
N ASP A 41 -15.71 12.37 -26.70
CA ASP A 41 -14.46 12.61 -27.40
C ASP A 41 -13.65 11.30 -27.40
N ARG A 42 -13.65 10.62 -28.55
CA ARG A 42 -12.87 9.39 -28.77
C ARG A 42 -11.36 9.66 -28.94
N ASN A 43 -10.94 10.93 -28.77
CA ASN A 43 -9.55 11.37 -28.82
C ASN A 43 -9.11 11.98 -27.47
N ALA A 44 -9.51 11.39 -26.34
CA ALA A 44 -8.84 11.72 -25.08
C ALA A 44 -7.34 11.46 -25.26
N PRO A 45 -6.47 12.49 -25.18
CA PRO A 45 -5.03 12.28 -25.30
C PRO A 45 -4.64 11.29 -24.20
N THR A 46 -3.87 10.27 -24.56
CA THR A 46 -3.13 9.50 -23.55
C THR A 46 -2.39 10.52 -22.69
N PRO A 47 -2.50 10.46 -21.35
CA PRO A 47 -1.71 11.34 -20.52
C PRO A 47 -0.26 11.21 -20.96
N PRO A 48 0.46 12.34 -21.17
CA PRO A 48 1.87 12.24 -21.51
C PRO A 48 2.53 11.35 -20.45
N PRO A 49 3.41 10.42 -20.85
CA PRO A 49 4.15 9.65 -19.87
C PRO A 49 4.79 10.66 -18.90
N PRO A 50 4.70 10.44 -17.58
CA PRO A 50 5.36 11.32 -16.64
C PRO A 50 6.83 11.42 -17.07
N PRO A 51 7.44 12.63 -17.07
CA PRO A 51 8.83 12.77 -17.46
C PRO A 51 9.67 11.82 -16.59
N GLN A 52 10.19 10.76 -17.23
CA GLN A 52 11.01 9.74 -16.61
C GLN A 52 12.41 10.30 -16.35
N ALA A 53 12.51 11.25 -15.42
CA ALA A 53 13.77 11.48 -14.74
C ALA A 53 13.88 10.39 -13.67
N ILE A 54 14.15 9.16 -14.12
CA ILE A 54 14.50 8.04 -13.25
C ILE A 54 15.84 8.38 -12.63
N PHE A 55 16.00 8.16 -11.33
CA PHE A 55 17.33 7.93 -10.81
C PHE A 55 17.99 6.88 -11.68
N GLN A 56 18.99 7.27 -12.43
CA GLN A 56 19.97 6.30 -12.81
C GLN A 56 20.67 5.90 -11.52
N VAL A 57 20.11 4.94 -10.75
CA VAL A 57 20.92 4.15 -9.80
C VAL A 57 22.20 3.69 -10.51
N ALA A 58 22.12 3.48 -11.83
CA ALA A 58 23.23 3.35 -12.77
C ALA A 58 24.40 4.33 -12.54
N THR A 59 24.18 5.59 -12.17
CA THR A 59 25.26 6.56 -11.92
C THR A 59 25.90 6.40 -10.53
N LEU A 60 25.17 5.83 -9.56
CA LEU A 60 25.71 5.38 -8.28
C LEU A 60 26.27 3.95 -8.32
N THR A 61 26.23 3.22 -9.44
CA THR A 61 26.71 1.81 -9.50
C THR A 61 28.18 1.60 -9.17
N GLN A 62 28.97 2.68 -9.03
CA GLN A 62 30.34 2.61 -8.53
C GLN A 62 30.40 2.40 -7.00
N GLU A 63 29.29 2.55 -6.30
CA GLU A 63 29.17 2.33 -4.87
C GLU A 63 29.07 0.83 -4.53
N ARG A 64 29.81 0.40 -3.50
CA ARG A 64 29.83 -1.01 -3.04
C ARG A 64 28.47 -1.56 -2.58
N GLU A 65 27.48 -0.68 -2.42
CA GLU A 65 26.14 -0.97 -1.91
C GLU A 65 25.10 -1.17 -3.01
N ILE A 66 25.50 -0.98 -4.28
CA ILE A 66 24.67 -1.25 -5.46
C ILE A 66 25.28 -2.40 -6.23
N ILE A 67 24.52 -3.47 -6.39
CA ILE A 67 24.92 -4.70 -7.05
C ILE A 67 24.27 -4.74 -8.41
N ASP A 68 24.98 -4.24 -9.43
CA ASP A 68 24.60 -4.43 -10.83
C ASP A 68 24.79 -5.90 -11.20
N VAL A 69 23.68 -6.61 -11.43
CA VAL A 69 23.69 -8.05 -11.74
C VAL A 69 24.46 -8.38 -13.02
N THR A 70 24.68 -7.42 -13.92
CA THR A 70 25.40 -7.62 -15.19
C THR A 70 26.92 -7.53 -15.05
N ARG A 71 27.41 -7.08 -13.90
CA ARG A 71 28.85 -6.96 -13.61
C ARG A 71 29.39 -8.20 -12.90
N PRO A 72 30.72 -8.41 -12.92
CA PRO A 72 31.34 -9.45 -12.10
C PRO A 72 30.98 -9.29 -10.61
N PRO A 73 30.79 -10.40 -9.88
CA PRO A 73 30.97 -11.79 -10.32
C PRO A 73 29.74 -12.40 -11.02
N TYR A 74 28.57 -11.75 -10.98
CA TYR A 74 27.30 -12.36 -11.40
C TYR A 74 27.13 -12.46 -12.92
N ASN A 75 27.58 -11.44 -13.66
CA ASN A 75 27.62 -11.43 -15.13
C ASN A 75 26.28 -11.86 -15.80
N ALA A 76 25.14 -11.51 -15.18
CA ALA A 76 23.83 -11.78 -15.75
C ALA A 76 23.69 -11.03 -17.10
N ARG A 77 23.00 -11.64 -18.05
CA ARG A 77 22.81 -11.12 -19.40
C ARG A 77 21.32 -10.87 -19.64
N GLY A 78 20.96 -9.60 -19.78
CA GLY A 78 19.61 -9.14 -20.16
C GLY A 78 19.27 -9.34 -21.64
N ASP A 79 19.78 -10.40 -22.28
CA ASP A 79 19.70 -10.66 -23.73
C ASP A 79 18.44 -11.44 -24.16
N GLY A 80 17.59 -11.83 -23.21
CA GLY A 80 16.39 -12.62 -23.42
C GLY A 80 16.63 -14.09 -23.77
N ARG A 81 17.87 -14.58 -23.68
CA ARG A 81 18.29 -15.92 -24.13
C ARG A 81 19.07 -16.69 -23.07
N THR A 82 20.02 -16.01 -22.43
CA THR A 82 20.89 -16.59 -21.39
C THR A 82 20.06 -16.97 -20.18
N ASP A 83 20.29 -18.16 -19.63
CA ASP A 83 19.69 -18.57 -18.37
C ASP A 83 20.41 -17.87 -17.22
N ASN A 84 19.72 -16.93 -16.59
CA ASN A 84 20.25 -16.10 -15.51
C ASN A 84 19.87 -16.61 -14.12
N THR A 85 19.22 -17.77 -14.01
CA THR A 85 18.63 -18.24 -12.75
C THR A 85 19.66 -18.29 -11.63
N ALA A 86 20.81 -18.95 -11.87
CA ALA A 86 21.88 -19.07 -10.88
C ALA A 86 22.56 -17.73 -10.58
N ALA A 87 22.85 -16.93 -11.61
CA ALA A 87 23.52 -15.64 -11.47
C ALA A 87 22.70 -14.65 -10.64
N ILE A 88 21.40 -14.53 -10.93
CA ILE A 88 20.50 -13.63 -10.21
C ILE A 88 20.24 -14.16 -8.79
N GLN A 89 20.05 -15.47 -8.63
CA GLN A 89 19.87 -16.04 -7.29
C GLN A 89 21.11 -15.80 -6.42
N ALA A 90 22.32 -15.95 -6.96
CA ALA A 90 23.57 -15.63 -6.26
C ALA A 90 23.63 -14.14 -5.88
N ALA A 91 23.35 -13.24 -6.84
CA ALA A 91 23.32 -11.80 -6.58
C ALA A 91 22.36 -11.43 -5.43
N ILE A 92 21.19 -12.05 -5.38
CA ILE A 92 20.22 -11.85 -4.29
C ILE A 92 20.76 -12.43 -2.98
N SER A 93 21.16 -13.70 -2.96
CA SER A 93 21.53 -14.42 -1.74
C SER A 93 22.76 -13.85 -1.03
N GLU A 94 23.74 -13.37 -1.78
CA GLU A 94 25.02 -12.87 -1.27
C GLU A 94 24.95 -11.41 -0.78
N ASN A 95 23.94 -10.64 -1.21
CA ASN A 95 23.92 -9.17 -1.03
C ASN A 95 22.73 -8.64 -0.24
N ARG A 96 22.26 -9.37 0.77
CA ARG A 96 21.21 -8.86 1.68
C ARG A 96 21.58 -7.49 2.27
N GLY A 97 20.63 -6.56 2.24
CA GLY A 97 20.79 -5.19 2.73
C GLY A 97 21.49 -4.25 1.75
N LYS A 98 21.76 -4.71 0.51
CA LYS A 98 22.24 -3.90 -0.61
C LYS A 98 21.15 -3.79 -1.67
N LEU A 99 21.28 -2.80 -2.55
CA LEU A 99 20.40 -2.66 -3.70
C LEU A 99 20.85 -3.63 -4.80
N ILE A 100 20.01 -4.61 -5.14
CA ILE A 100 20.22 -5.49 -6.29
C ILE A 100 19.60 -4.80 -7.51
N TYR A 101 20.47 -4.33 -8.39
CA TYR A 101 20.12 -3.48 -9.51
C TYR A 101 20.12 -4.25 -10.83
N PHE A 102 19.06 -4.06 -11.61
CA PHE A 102 18.88 -4.68 -12.93
C PHE A 102 18.88 -3.59 -14.00
N PRO A 103 19.95 -3.44 -14.79
CA PRO A 103 19.93 -2.63 -16.00
C PRO A 103 18.82 -3.08 -16.96
N ASN A 104 18.44 -2.19 -17.88
CA ASN A 104 17.48 -2.52 -18.95
C ASN A 104 17.90 -3.78 -19.71
N GLY A 105 16.91 -4.65 -19.97
CA GLY A 105 17.14 -5.95 -20.58
C GLY A 105 16.09 -6.98 -20.18
N THR A 106 16.09 -8.10 -20.89
CA THR A 106 15.26 -9.26 -20.54
C THR A 106 16.13 -10.36 -19.94
N TYR A 107 15.98 -10.60 -18.65
CA TYR A 107 16.67 -11.64 -17.90
C TYR A 107 15.83 -12.91 -17.89
N LEU A 108 16.20 -13.87 -18.73
CA LEU A 108 15.50 -15.15 -18.78
C LEU A 108 15.89 -16.02 -17.59
N VAL A 109 14.92 -16.61 -16.92
CA VAL A 109 15.11 -17.58 -15.82
C VAL A 109 14.29 -18.84 -16.07
N ARG A 110 14.75 -19.97 -15.53
CA ARG A 110 14.13 -21.28 -15.69
C ARG A 110 13.48 -21.81 -14.42
N ASP A 111 13.72 -21.16 -13.29
CA ASP A 111 13.16 -21.52 -11.99
C ASP A 111 12.85 -20.27 -11.14
N SER A 112 12.25 -20.48 -9.98
CA SER A 112 11.97 -19.48 -8.97
C SER A 112 13.23 -18.77 -8.48
N LEU A 113 13.10 -17.47 -8.22
CA LEU A 113 14.06 -16.66 -7.48
C LEU A 113 13.50 -16.39 -6.08
N TYR A 114 14.39 -16.42 -5.09
CA TYR A 114 14.03 -16.23 -3.69
C TYR A 114 14.85 -15.11 -3.07
N ALA A 115 14.16 -14.14 -2.47
CA ALA A 115 14.77 -13.09 -1.64
C ALA A 115 15.13 -13.66 -0.26
N ARG A 116 16.20 -14.46 -0.25
CA ARG A 116 16.74 -15.13 0.93
C ARG A 116 18.26 -15.14 0.88
N SER A 117 18.89 -14.87 2.00
CA SER A 117 20.35 -14.94 2.14
C SER A 117 20.83 -16.36 2.42
N GLU A 118 22.12 -16.60 2.30
CA GLU A 118 22.73 -17.91 2.59
C GLU A 118 22.41 -18.43 4.00
N ASP A 119 22.40 -17.54 5.00
CA ASP A 119 22.00 -17.81 6.39
C ASP A 119 20.47 -17.99 6.59
N GLY A 120 19.69 -17.88 5.52
CA GLY A 120 18.26 -18.14 5.49
C GLY A 120 17.32 -17.00 5.89
N LYS A 121 17.83 -15.77 6.11
CA LYS A 121 16.98 -14.60 6.41
C LYS A 121 16.25 -14.09 5.16
N GLN A 122 15.04 -13.58 5.35
CA GLN A 122 14.11 -13.16 4.28
C GLN A 122 13.60 -11.71 4.50
N LYS A 123 14.52 -10.81 4.87
CA LYS A 123 14.23 -9.40 5.18
C LYS A 123 15.37 -8.49 4.71
N ARG A 124 15.06 -7.22 4.45
CA ARG A 124 15.99 -6.21 3.90
C ARG A 124 16.56 -6.60 2.54
N PHE A 125 15.69 -7.02 1.63
CA PHE A 125 16.02 -7.23 0.22
C PHE A 125 15.44 -6.10 -0.61
N PHE A 126 16.29 -5.44 -1.41
CA PHE A 126 15.91 -4.33 -2.26
C PHE A 126 16.24 -4.69 -3.70
N LEU A 127 15.22 -4.96 -4.52
CA LEU A 127 15.38 -5.31 -5.93
C LEU A 127 14.81 -4.16 -6.77
N GLN A 128 15.63 -3.58 -7.63
CA GLN A 128 15.22 -2.44 -8.46
C GLN A 128 15.68 -2.60 -9.90
N GLY A 129 14.75 -2.45 -10.83
CA GLY A 129 15.08 -2.28 -12.24
C GLY A 129 15.43 -0.84 -12.60
N GLN A 130 16.17 -0.68 -13.68
CA GLN A 130 16.43 0.63 -14.28
C GLN A 130 15.14 1.30 -14.74
N ASN A 131 14.17 0.52 -15.20
CA ASN A 131 12.92 1.02 -15.77
C ASN A 131 11.84 -0.06 -15.70
N GLN A 132 10.62 0.33 -15.29
CA GLN A 132 9.48 -0.57 -15.13
C GLN A 132 9.17 -1.37 -16.40
N GLN A 133 9.25 -0.76 -17.57
CA GLN A 133 8.89 -1.37 -18.85
C GLN A 133 10.07 -2.13 -19.50
N GLU A 134 11.28 -1.59 -19.39
CA GLU A 134 12.46 -2.09 -20.13
C GLU A 134 13.31 -3.09 -19.33
N THR A 135 13.15 -3.16 -18.02
CA THR A 135 13.76 -4.19 -17.17
C THR A 135 12.78 -5.34 -16.94
N VAL A 136 13.04 -6.50 -17.54
CA VAL A 136 12.12 -7.65 -17.52
C VAL A 136 12.81 -8.89 -16.96
N ILE A 137 12.32 -9.44 -15.86
CA ILE A 137 12.67 -10.81 -15.44
C ILE A 137 11.59 -11.74 -15.99
N ARG A 138 11.98 -12.69 -16.84
CA ARG A 138 11.06 -13.56 -17.58
C ARG A 138 11.31 -15.03 -17.29
N LEU A 139 10.27 -15.74 -16.83
CA LEU A 139 10.26 -17.19 -16.79
C LEU A 139 10.15 -17.77 -18.21
N ILE A 140 10.87 -18.86 -18.50
CA ILE A 140 10.72 -19.58 -19.77
C ILE A 140 9.28 -20.08 -19.97
N ASP A 141 8.89 -20.24 -21.23
CA ASP A 141 7.63 -20.89 -21.56
C ASP A 141 7.70 -22.38 -21.15
N ARG A 142 6.60 -22.92 -20.60
CA ARG A 142 6.53 -24.31 -20.09
C ARG A 142 7.65 -24.65 -19.08
N ALA A 143 7.94 -23.74 -18.16
CA ALA A 143 8.97 -23.92 -17.14
C ALA A 143 8.64 -25.12 -16.23
N PRO A 144 9.57 -26.08 -16.04
CA PRO A 144 9.32 -27.24 -15.18
C PRO A 144 8.89 -26.85 -13.75
N GLY A 145 7.80 -27.46 -13.27
CA GLY A 145 7.28 -27.23 -11.91
C GLY A 145 6.27 -26.08 -11.78
N PHE A 146 5.88 -25.44 -12.89
CA PHE A 146 4.90 -24.33 -12.93
C PHE A 146 3.56 -24.73 -13.59
N GLN A 147 3.27 -26.03 -13.65
CA GLN A 147 2.09 -26.58 -14.35
C GLN A 147 0.92 -26.85 -13.40
N ASP A 148 1.16 -27.12 -12.13
CA ASP A 148 0.11 -27.45 -11.17
C ASP A 148 -0.53 -26.19 -10.60
N ARG A 149 -1.83 -26.03 -10.87
CA ARG A 149 -2.65 -24.91 -10.36
C ARG A 149 -3.00 -25.04 -8.88
N SER A 150 -3.00 -26.25 -8.34
CA SER A 150 -3.34 -26.52 -6.93
C SER A 150 -2.17 -26.21 -5.99
N THR A 151 -0.95 -26.23 -6.51
CA THR A 151 0.30 -25.92 -5.77
C THR A 151 1.08 -24.80 -6.47
N PRO A 152 0.52 -23.58 -6.58
CA PRO A 152 1.07 -22.55 -7.42
C PRO A 152 2.45 -22.06 -6.94
N LYS A 153 3.36 -21.88 -7.91
CA LYS A 153 4.79 -21.63 -7.70
C LYS A 153 5.18 -20.22 -8.16
N PRO A 154 5.89 -19.42 -7.34
CA PRO A 154 6.27 -18.06 -7.70
C PRO A 154 7.50 -17.98 -8.60
N LEU A 155 7.50 -17.04 -9.54
CA LEU A 155 8.69 -16.60 -10.27
C LEU A 155 9.64 -15.88 -9.31
N LEU A 156 9.16 -14.90 -8.55
CA LEU A 156 9.92 -14.23 -7.49
C LEU A 156 9.18 -14.35 -6.16
N SER A 157 9.88 -14.77 -5.10
CA SER A 157 9.30 -14.89 -3.76
C SER A 157 10.14 -14.23 -2.68
N PHE A 158 9.47 -13.49 -1.81
CA PHE A 158 10.01 -12.97 -0.54
C PHE A 158 9.59 -13.85 0.65
N TRP A 159 9.13 -15.07 0.37
CA TRP A 159 8.76 -16.05 1.39
C TRP A 159 8.99 -17.50 0.94
N GLU A 160 9.69 -18.28 1.76
CA GLU A 160 10.01 -19.70 1.54
C GLU A 160 9.43 -20.61 2.63
N GLY A 161 8.20 -20.36 3.08
CA GLY A 161 7.52 -21.34 3.94
C GLY A 161 7.93 -21.33 5.41
N ARG A 162 8.86 -20.46 5.83
CA ARG A 162 9.21 -20.33 7.26
C ARG A 162 8.03 -19.67 7.99
N VAL A 163 7.47 -20.40 8.95
CA VAL A 163 6.39 -19.95 9.84
C VAL A 163 7.03 -19.47 11.14
N GLY A 164 6.57 -18.35 11.68
CA GLY A 164 6.78 -18.06 13.10
C GLY A 164 7.31 -16.68 13.49
N ASP A 165 7.52 -15.72 12.58
CA ASP A 165 7.88 -14.36 12.99
C ASP A 165 7.32 -13.26 12.07
N ALA A 166 6.77 -12.20 12.65
CA ALA A 166 6.31 -11.01 11.90
C ALA A 166 7.48 -10.04 11.67
N THR A 167 8.62 -10.52 11.15
CA THR A 167 9.86 -9.72 11.05
C THR A 167 10.42 -9.57 9.64
N ALA A 168 9.62 -9.77 8.60
CA ALA A 168 10.02 -9.57 7.20
C ALA A 168 10.17 -8.08 6.83
N PHE A 169 10.92 -7.31 7.62
CA PHE A 169 11.03 -5.86 7.48
C PHE A 169 11.76 -5.47 6.19
N ARG A 170 11.29 -4.38 5.55
CA ARG A 170 12.02 -3.64 4.50
C ARG A 170 12.34 -4.45 3.25
N ASN A 171 11.48 -5.40 2.90
CA ASN A 171 11.55 -5.98 1.57
C ASN A 171 10.97 -4.97 0.57
N THR A 172 11.65 -4.77 -0.55
CA THR A 172 11.22 -3.85 -1.60
C THR A 172 11.48 -4.42 -2.99
N VAL A 173 10.51 -4.27 -3.89
CA VAL A 173 10.66 -4.50 -5.33
C VAL A 173 10.20 -3.27 -6.08
N SER A 174 11.00 -2.77 -7.02
CA SER A 174 10.61 -1.58 -7.77
C SER A 174 11.10 -1.55 -9.21
N HIS A 175 10.39 -0.78 -10.04
CA HIS A 175 10.83 -0.37 -11.38
C HIS A 175 11.22 -1.53 -12.30
N LEU A 176 10.45 -2.63 -12.28
CA LEU A 176 10.68 -3.78 -13.16
C LEU A 176 9.39 -4.49 -13.57
N THR A 177 9.49 -5.34 -14.58
CA THR A 177 8.44 -6.26 -15.02
C THR A 177 8.79 -7.70 -14.66
N LEU A 178 7.85 -8.41 -14.04
CA LEU A 178 7.90 -9.87 -13.85
C LEU A 178 6.94 -10.54 -14.84
N ASN A 179 7.49 -11.39 -15.70
CA ASN A 179 6.75 -12.05 -16.78
C ASN A 179 6.81 -13.57 -16.62
N VAL A 180 5.66 -14.21 -16.40
CA VAL A 180 5.60 -15.66 -16.14
C VAL A 180 5.66 -16.52 -17.41
N GLY A 181 5.93 -15.95 -18.58
CA GLY A 181 6.03 -16.70 -19.84
C GLY A 181 4.67 -17.25 -20.30
N ARG A 182 4.69 -18.25 -21.20
CA ARG A 182 3.50 -18.96 -21.69
C ARG A 182 3.41 -20.38 -21.17
N ASN A 183 2.19 -20.88 -21.04
CA ASN A 183 1.85 -22.24 -20.63
C ASN A 183 2.44 -22.62 -19.27
N ASN A 184 2.43 -21.67 -18.32
CA ASN A 184 2.79 -21.86 -16.92
C ASN A 184 1.57 -21.63 -16.02
N PRO A 185 0.55 -22.52 -16.09
CA PRO A 185 -0.74 -22.28 -15.46
C PRO A 185 -0.71 -22.24 -13.92
N GLY A 186 0.32 -22.81 -13.29
CA GLY A 186 0.56 -22.74 -11.85
C GLY A 186 1.45 -21.57 -11.42
N ALA A 187 1.85 -20.68 -12.34
CA ALA A 187 2.79 -19.61 -12.00
C ALA A 187 2.17 -18.47 -11.21
N ILE A 188 2.92 -17.98 -10.24
CA ILE A 188 2.69 -16.71 -9.56
C ILE A 188 3.78 -15.74 -10.02
N ALA A 189 3.46 -14.50 -10.39
CA ALA A 189 4.52 -13.58 -10.78
C ALA A 189 5.35 -13.14 -9.56
N LEU A 190 4.68 -12.68 -8.51
CA LEU A 190 5.30 -12.22 -7.27
C LEU A 190 4.58 -12.77 -6.05
N ARG A 191 5.30 -13.49 -5.19
CA ARG A 191 4.86 -13.76 -3.82
C ARG A 191 5.59 -12.82 -2.88
N PHE A 192 4.87 -11.86 -2.31
CA PHE A 192 5.48 -10.78 -1.55
C PHE A 192 5.14 -10.86 -0.07
N ARG A 193 6.15 -10.62 0.76
CA ARG A 193 6.02 -10.53 2.21
C ARG A 193 6.84 -9.37 2.75
N ALA A 194 6.19 -8.51 3.50
CA ALA A 194 6.83 -7.49 4.30
C ALA A 194 6.13 -7.34 5.65
N ASN A 195 6.79 -6.76 6.65
CA ASN A 195 6.19 -6.40 7.93
C ASN A 195 6.61 -4.98 8.31
N ASN A 196 5.75 -4.28 9.02
CA ASN A 196 5.90 -2.90 9.52
C ASN A 196 6.03 -1.84 8.42
N PHE A 197 6.99 -2.02 7.52
CA PHE A 197 7.23 -1.25 6.31
C PHE A 197 8.01 -2.11 5.32
N GLY A 198 7.71 -1.93 4.04
CA GLY A 198 8.21 -2.68 2.90
C GLY A 198 7.21 -2.58 1.75
N SER A 199 7.71 -2.53 0.52
CA SER A 199 6.93 -2.01 -0.58
C SER A 199 7.11 -2.72 -1.92
N VAL A 200 6.08 -2.67 -2.76
CA VAL A 200 6.19 -2.93 -4.20
C VAL A 200 5.76 -1.67 -4.91
N HIS A 201 6.63 -1.05 -5.72
CA HIS A 201 6.28 0.20 -6.39
C HIS A 201 6.80 0.33 -7.83
N HIS A 202 5.95 0.77 -8.74
CA HIS A 202 6.22 0.84 -10.19
C HIS A 202 6.63 -0.54 -10.74
N VAL A 203 5.77 -1.53 -10.55
CA VAL A 203 6.00 -2.91 -11.00
C VAL A 203 4.91 -3.35 -11.96
N THR A 204 5.29 -4.14 -12.97
CA THR A 204 4.33 -4.82 -13.85
C THR A 204 4.42 -6.33 -13.66
N LEU A 205 3.29 -6.99 -13.42
CA LEU A 205 3.16 -8.44 -13.34
C LEU A 205 2.38 -8.93 -14.56
N ARG A 206 2.94 -9.84 -15.35
CA ARG A 206 2.36 -10.21 -16.65
C ARG A 206 2.31 -11.71 -16.90
N SER A 207 1.14 -12.21 -17.30
CA SER A 207 0.91 -13.52 -17.92
C SER A 207 0.36 -13.31 -19.33
N ILE A 208 1.21 -13.38 -20.35
CA ILE A 208 0.87 -12.97 -21.73
C ILE A 208 -0.27 -13.81 -22.33
N ASP A 209 -0.36 -15.09 -21.97
CA ASP A 209 -1.42 -16.00 -22.42
C ASP A 209 -2.59 -16.14 -21.42
N ARG A 210 -2.58 -15.31 -20.35
CA ARG A 210 -3.59 -15.28 -19.28
C ARG A 210 -3.75 -16.60 -18.51
N LYS A 211 -2.78 -17.51 -18.57
CA LYS A 211 -2.90 -18.82 -17.90
C LYS A 211 -2.35 -18.86 -16.48
N GLY A 212 -1.45 -17.95 -16.12
CA GLY A 212 -0.81 -17.90 -14.80
C GLY A 212 -1.85 -17.85 -13.68
N ARG A 213 -1.50 -18.35 -12.49
CA ARG A 213 -2.45 -18.48 -11.39
C ARG A 213 -2.70 -17.13 -10.70
N TYR A 214 -1.65 -16.51 -10.14
CA TYR A 214 -1.76 -15.24 -9.43
C TYR A 214 -0.76 -14.22 -9.96
N GLY A 215 -1.18 -12.96 -10.14
CA GLY A 215 -0.23 -11.87 -10.36
C GLY A 215 0.59 -11.64 -9.10
N LEU A 216 -0.06 -11.05 -8.09
CA LEU A 216 0.50 -10.81 -6.77
C LEU A 216 -0.12 -11.76 -5.74
N ASP A 217 0.72 -12.51 -5.03
CA ASP A 217 0.33 -13.39 -3.93
C ASP A 217 0.80 -12.79 -2.58
N LEU A 218 -0.18 -12.39 -1.76
CA LEU A 218 0.01 -11.86 -0.41
C LEU A 218 -0.43 -12.86 0.67
N SER A 219 -0.64 -14.14 0.31
CA SER A 219 -1.00 -15.22 1.22
C SER A 219 0.05 -15.68 2.26
N PRO A 220 1.36 -15.32 2.19
CA PRO A 220 2.28 -15.65 3.28
C PRO A 220 1.71 -15.25 4.66
N PRO A 221 1.88 -16.04 5.72
CA PRO A 221 1.31 -15.73 7.02
C PRO A 221 1.96 -14.52 7.69
N LEU A 222 1.21 -13.86 8.57
CA LEU A 222 1.61 -12.64 9.28
C LEU A 222 2.16 -11.60 8.30
N ASN A 223 1.46 -11.35 7.18
CA ASN A 223 1.91 -10.40 6.17
C ASN A 223 1.44 -8.98 6.50
N GLY A 224 2.29 -8.01 6.24
CA GLY A 224 2.01 -6.61 6.44
C GLY A 224 2.22 -6.10 7.87
N PRO A 225 1.91 -4.82 8.12
CA PRO A 225 1.47 -3.85 7.11
C PRO A 225 2.55 -3.64 6.03
N LEU A 226 2.11 -3.38 4.80
CA LEU A 226 2.95 -3.18 3.62
C LEU A 226 2.27 -2.27 2.61
N LEU A 227 3.06 -1.63 1.75
CA LEU A 227 2.57 -0.74 0.70
C LEU A 227 2.77 -1.38 -0.69
N ILE A 228 1.72 -1.39 -1.49
CA ILE A 228 1.82 -1.68 -2.92
C ILE A 228 1.35 -0.43 -3.65
N SER A 229 2.21 0.18 -4.47
CA SER A 229 1.85 1.37 -5.25
C SER A 229 2.21 1.26 -6.72
N HIS A 230 1.44 1.89 -7.61
CA HIS A 230 1.75 1.92 -9.05
C HIS A 230 1.98 0.51 -9.64
N LEU A 231 1.08 -0.42 -9.32
CA LEU A 231 1.15 -1.81 -9.75
C LEU A 231 0.24 -2.04 -10.95
N THR A 232 0.79 -2.61 -12.02
CA THR A 232 0.00 -3.12 -13.15
C THR A 232 0.02 -4.65 -13.14
N VAL A 233 -1.14 -5.28 -13.14
CA VAL A 233 -1.28 -6.74 -13.29
C VAL A 233 -2.09 -7.04 -14.56
N SER A 234 -1.48 -7.78 -15.50
CA SER A 234 -2.10 -8.16 -16.76
C SER A 234 -2.12 -9.67 -16.96
N GLY A 235 -3.31 -10.21 -17.24
CA GLY A 235 -3.59 -11.64 -17.32
C GLY A 235 -3.84 -12.27 -15.96
N PHE A 236 -3.45 -13.54 -15.81
CA PHE A 236 -3.68 -14.38 -14.63
C PHE A 236 -5.15 -14.78 -14.39
N ASP A 237 -5.35 -15.81 -13.58
CA ASP A 237 -6.68 -16.11 -13.04
C ASP A 237 -7.09 -15.02 -12.04
N ILE A 238 -6.22 -14.74 -11.07
CA ILE A 238 -6.43 -13.69 -10.06
C ILE A 238 -5.30 -12.66 -10.14
N GLY A 239 -5.66 -11.38 -10.16
CA GLY A 239 -4.69 -10.28 -10.21
C GLY A 239 -3.93 -10.15 -8.88
N VAL A 240 -4.68 -9.95 -7.80
CA VAL A 240 -4.16 -9.90 -6.42
C VAL A 240 -4.87 -10.94 -5.55
N TYR A 241 -4.11 -11.84 -4.96
CA TYR A 241 -4.60 -12.88 -4.06
C TYR A 241 -4.16 -12.58 -2.62
N PHE A 242 -5.11 -12.25 -1.74
CA PHE A 242 -4.83 -11.89 -0.35
C PHE A 242 -5.72 -12.66 0.62
N VAL A 243 -5.13 -13.59 1.36
CA VAL A 243 -5.85 -14.49 2.26
C VAL A 243 -5.09 -14.71 3.56
N GLY A 244 -5.78 -15.21 4.58
CA GLY A 244 -5.21 -15.51 5.91
C GLY A 244 -5.95 -14.76 7.01
N ALA A 245 -5.38 -14.64 8.20
CA ALA A 245 -5.85 -13.73 9.23
C ALA A 245 -4.64 -12.98 9.80
N LEU A 246 -4.84 -11.86 10.50
CA LEU A 246 -3.77 -11.03 11.08
C LEU A 246 -2.90 -10.30 10.05
N HIS A 247 -3.41 -9.98 8.86
CA HIS A 247 -2.66 -9.21 7.86
C HIS A 247 -3.34 -7.86 7.58
N SER A 248 -2.54 -6.92 7.09
CA SER A 248 -3.05 -5.69 6.48
C SER A 248 -2.20 -5.28 5.29
N ALA A 249 -2.83 -4.71 4.26
CA ALA A 249 -2.13 -4.18 3.10
C ALA A 249 -2.78 -2.88 2.64
N THR A 250 -1.95 -1.93 2.22
CA THR A 250 -2.38 -0.70 1.56
C THR A 250 -1.95 -0.74 0.11
N LEU A 251 -2.91 -0.58 -0.79
CA LEU A 251 -2.74 -0.62 -2.24
C LEU A 251 -3.16 0.75 -2.81
N SER A 252 -2.29 1.41 -3.55
CA SER A 252 -2.56 2.72 -4.16
C SER A 252 -2.14 2.72 -5.64
N HIS A 253 -2.93 3.33 -6.53
CA HIS A 253 -2.65 3.37 -7.98
C HIS A 253 -2.49 1.97 -8.59
N ILE A 254 -3.57 1.18 -8.59
CA ILE A 254 -3.56 -0.22 -9.03
C ILE A 254 -4.31 -0.39 -10.35
N ASN A 255 -3.65 -0.99 -11.34
CA ASN A 255 -4.21 -1.28 -12.65
C ASN A 255 -4.35 -2.79 -12.88
N LEU A 256 -5.57 -3.29 -13.01
CA LEU A 256 -5.87 -4.71 -13.19
C LEU A 256 -6.50 -4.95 -14.55
N ASN A 257 -5.89 -5.82 -15.35
CA ASN A 257 -6.33 -6.08 -16.72
C ASN A 257 -6.38 -7.57 -17.00
N ASP A 258 -7.45 -8.03 -17.65
CA ASP A 258 -7.51 -9.35 -18.27
C ASP A 258 -7.39 -10.56 -17.31
N GLN A 259 -7.84 -10.42 -16.07
CA GLN A 259 -8.04 -11.55 -15.17
C GLN A 259 -9.17 -12.49 -15.65
N THR A 260 -9.12 -13.77 -15.27
CA THR A 260 -10.12 -14.78 -15.68
C THR A 260 -11.02 -15.28 -14.54
N GLU A 261 -10.67 -15.01 -13.27
CA GLU A 261 -11.48 -15.30 -12.08
C GLU A 261 -11.82 -14.02 -11.30
N TYR A 262 -10.82 -13.25 -10.86
CA TYR A 262 -11.01 -12.02 -10.08
C TYR A 262 -9.90 -11.00 -10.31
N GLY A 263 -10.22 -9.71 -10.34
CA GLY A 263 -9.19 -8.66 -10.23
C GLY A 263 -8.44 -8.81 -8.90
N ILE A 264 -9.17 -8.70 -7.79
CA ILE A 264 -8.69 -8.89 -6.42
C ILE A 264 -9.57 -9.93 -5.74
N TYR A 265 -8.95 -10.93 -5.12
CA TYR A 265 -9.61 -11.84 -4.19
C TYR A 265 -9.04 -11.60 -2.79
N ASN A 266 -9.87 -11.05 -1.91
CA ASN A 266 -9.56 -10.82 -0.50
C ASN A 266 -10.32 -11.81 0.36
N ARG A 267 -9.70 -12.40 1.37
CA ARG A 267 -10.38 -13.24 2.36
C ARG A 267 -9.84 -12.99 3.76
N ARG A 268 -10.72 -12.55 4.68
CA ARG A 268 -10.44 -12.30 6.12
C ARG A 268 -9.41 -11.19 6.45
N GLN A 269 -8.94 -10.42 5.47
CA GLN A 269 -7.89 -9.42 5.70
C GLN A 269 -8.41 -7.98 5.75
N VAL A 270 -7.60 -7.11 6.33
CA VAL A 270 -7.75 -5.66 6.22
C VAL A 270 -7.07 -5.19 4.94
N LEU A 271 -7.86 -4.78 3.95
CA LEU A 271 -7.36 -4.33 2.65
C LEU A 271 -7.81 -2.89 2.40
N ASN A 272 -6.85 -1.99 2.22
CA ASN A 272 -7.09 -0.57 2.03
C ASN A 272 -6.64 -0.21 0.61
N LEU A 273 -7.55 0.37 -0.19
CA LEU A 273 -7.37 0.60 -1.60
C LEU A 273 -7.67 2.06 -1.94
N GLU A 274 -6.79 2.66 -2.73
CA GLU A 274 -6.98 3.96 -3.37
C GLU A 274 -6.64 3.87 -4.85
N ASP A 275 -7.42 4.55 -5.69
CA ASP A 275 -7.19 4.66 -7.13
C ASP A 275 -7.05 3.29 -7.82
N LEU A 276 -8.13 2.50 -7.71
CA LEU A 276 -8.23 1.20 -8.36
C LEU A 276 -8.85 1.34 -9.75
N THR A 277 -8.08 1.00 -10.79
CA THR A 277 -8.59 0.84 -12.16
C THR A 277 -8.60 -0.63 -12.54
N SER A 278 -9.75 -1.11 -13.02
CA SER A 278 -9.90 -2.50 -13.48
C SER A 278 -10.55 -2.53 -14.86
N HIS A 279 -9.96 -3.28 -15.78
CA HIS A 279 -10.54 -3.63 -17.09
C HIS A 279 -10.69 -5.14 -17.17
N ASN A 280 -11.83 -5.65 -16.68
CA ASN A 280 -12.06 -7.08 -16.50
C ASN A 280 -13.50 -7.45 -16.86
N ARG A 281 -13.71 -8.69 -17.32
CA ARG A 281 -15.06 -9.26 -17.51
C ARG A 281 -15.60 -10.00 -16.28
N VAL A 282 -14.73 -10.21 -15.30
CA VAL A 282 -14.97 -10.84 -14.00
C VAL A 282 -15.06 -9.76 -12.91
N PRO A 283 -15.50 -10.09 -11.66
CA PRO A 283 -15.50 -9.11 -10.58
C PRO A 283 -14.12 -8.48 -10.42
N ALA A 284 -14.08 -7.16 -10.30
CA ALA A 284 -12.85 -6.44 -10.03
C ALA A 284 -12.35 -6.70 -8.61
N LEU A 285 -13.28 -6.88 -7.65
CA LEU A 285 -12.95 -7.23 -6.28
C LEU A 285 -14.00 -8.19 -5.70
N TYR A 286 -13.52 -9.26 -5.08
CA TYR A 286 -14.32 -10.20 -4.30
C TYR A 286 -13.79 -10.25 -2.86
N ASN A 287 -14.63 -9.85 -1.89
CA ASN A 287 -14.32 -9.87 -0.47
C ASN A 287 -14.99 -11.08 0.19
N ASP A 288 -14.26 -12.19 0.25
CA ASP A 288 -14.75 -13.46 0.77
C ASP A 288 -14.79 -13.48 2.31
N SER A 289 -15.94 -13.85 2.85
CA SER A 289 -16.18 -14.03 4.27
C SER A 289 -16.08 -15.48 4.76
N ASP A 290 -15.79 -16.44 3.87
CA ASP A 290 -15.78 -17.90 4.08
C ASP A 290 -17.08 -18.55 4.56
N GLY A 291 -18.19 -17.80 4.66
CA GLY A 291 -19.48 -18.28 5.13
C GLY A 291 -19.60 -18.44 6.65
N GLY A 292 -18.55 -18.18 7.44
CA GLY A 292 -18.57 -18.12 8.90
C GLY A 292 -18.46 -16.69 9.45
N ARG A 293 -18.13 -16.52 10.74
CA ARG A 293 -17.83 -15.19 11.34
C ARG A 293 -16.45 -14.63 10.90
N GLY A 294 -15.84 -15.20 9.86
CA GLY A 294 -14.51 -14.92 9.33
C GLY A 294 -14.41 -13.66 8.47
N TYR A 295 -14.76 -12.49 9.02
CA TYR A 295 -14.84 -11.26 8.22
C TYR A 295 -13.50 -10.54 8.07
N GLY A 296 -13.21 -10.08 6.85
CA GLY A 296 -12.21 -9.04 6.58
C GLY A 296 -12.87 -7.66 6.50
N LEU A 297 -12.06 -6.61 6.34
CA LEU A 297 -12.51 -5.24 6.11
C LEU A 297 -11.84 -4.70 4.85
N VAL A 298 -12.64 -4.32 3.86
CA VAL A 298 -12.18 -3.64 2.65
C VAL A 298 -12.57 -2.17 2.72
N THR A 299 -11.58 -1.30 2.53
CA THR A 299 -11.78 0.14 2.34
C THR A 299 -11.34 0.47 0.91
N LEU A 300 -12.22 1.06 0.10
CA LEU A 300 -11.93 1.42 -1.28
C LEU A 300 -12.31 2.88 -1.54
N VAL A 301 -11.35 3.69 -1.97
CA VAL A 301 -11.54 5.11 -2.24
C VAL A 301 -11.05 5.45 -3.64
N ASN A 302 -11.90 6.05 -4.47
CA ASN A 302 -11.63 6.33 -5.88
C ASN A 302 -11.39 5.04 -6.68
N ALA A 303 -12.39 4.62 -7.46
CA ALA A 303 -12.28 3.44 -8.29
C ALA A 303 -13.02 3.60 -9.63
N THR A 304 -12.42 3.04 -10.69
CA THR A 304 -12.96 3.00 -12.04
C THR A 304 -12.93 1.56 -12.56
N LEU A 305 -14.10 0.91 -12.59
CA LEU A 305 -14.23 -0.52 -12.87
C LEU A 305 -14.96 -0.76 -14.20
N ASN A 306 -14.21 -1.14 -15.24
CA ASN A 306 -14.67 -1.20 -16.63
C ASN A 306 -14.60 -2.61 -17.24
N GLY A 307 -15.21 -2.75 -18.41
CA GLY A 307 -15.29 -3.99 -19.18
C GLY A 307 -16.55 -4.76 -18.82
N GLY A 308 -16.55 -5.35 -17.63
CA GLY A 308 -17.65 -6.07 -17.02
C GLY A 308 -18.30 -7.15 -17.87
N SER A 309 -19.44 -7.61 -17.36
CA SER A 309 -20.40 -8.42 -18.08
C SER A 309 -21.78 -8.18 -17.45
N ALA A 310 -22.85 -8.23 -18.25
CA ALA A 310 -24.22 -7.98 -17.77
C ALA A 310 -24.71 -8.97 -16.71
N ASN A 311 -23.95 -10.05 -16.44
CA ASN A 311 -24.25 -11.06 -15.43
C ASN A 311 -23.33 -10.99 -14.20
N VAL A 312 -22.40 -10.01 -14.15
CA VAL A 312 -21.35 -9.93 -13.13
C VAL A 312 -21.46 -8.60 -12.38
N THR A 313 -21.20 -8.61 -11.07
CA THR A 313 -21.09 -7.39 -10.27
C THR A 313 -19.62 -6.96 -10.18
N ALA A 314 -19.36 -5.65 -10.20
CA ALA A 314 -17.99 -5.15 -10.19
C ALA A 314 -17.28 -5.44 -8.84
N LEU A 315 -17.95 -5.15 -7.72
CA LEU A 315 -17.48 -5.43 -6.36
C LEU A 315 -18.48 -6.31 -5.62
N GLU A 316 -18.03 -7.48 -5.17
CA GLU A 316 -18.83 -8.43 -4.41
C GLU A 316 -18.32 -8.55 -2.97
N ASN A 317 -19.21 -8.31 -2.00
CA ASN A 317 -18.97 -8.48 -0.58
C ASN A 317 -20.00 -9.45 0.03
N PRO A 318 -19.86 -10.76 -0.22
CA PRO A 318 -20.76 -11.75 0.35
C PRO A 318 -20.54 -11.93 1.85
N GLY A 319 -21.63 -12.23 2.56
CA GLY A 319 -21.61 -12.89 3.86
C GLY A 319 -20.94 -12.15 5.01
N GLY A 320 -21.28 -10.88 5.26
CA GLY A 320 -20.98 -10.19 6.54
C GLY A 320 -19.64 -9.46 6.63
N GLY A 321 -18.83 -9.49 5.57
CA GLY A 321 -17.57 -8.74 5.50
C GLY A 321 -17.77 -7.23 5.68
N GLY A 322 -16.80 -6.54 6.29
CA GLY A 322 -16.78 -5.09 6.35
C GLY A 322 -16.41 -4.51 4.98
N LEU A 323 -17.18 -3.52 4.52
CA LEU A 323 -16.93 -2.77 3.30
C LEU A 323 -17.24 -1.28 3.52
N TYR A 324 -16.28 -0.43 3.15
CA TYR A 324 -16.43 1.00 2.95
C TYR A 324 -15.99 1.35 1.52
N VAL A 325 -16.82 2.06 0.75
CA VAL A 325 -16.51 2.51 -0.61
C VAL A 325 -16.81 4.00 -0.74
N ARG A 326 -15.91 4.75 -1.37
CA ARG A 326 -16.11 6.15 -1.74
C ARG A 326 -15.66 6.39 -3.19
N ASN A 327 -16.45 7.15 -3.95
CA ASN A 327 -16.17 7.53 -5.34
C ASN A 327 -15.88 6.34 -6.28
N LEU A 328 -16.87 5.48 -6.48
CA LEU A 328 -16.79 4.37 -7.41
C LEU A 328 -17.62 4.63 -8.67
N THR A 329 -16.98 4.48 -9.82
CA THR A 329 -17.67 4.36 -11.12
C THR A 329 -17.44 2.97 -11.71
N SER A 330 -18.46 2.44 -12.38
CA SER A 330 -18.33 1.17 -13.09
C SER A 330 -19.11 1.14 -14.40
N GLN A 331 -18.56 0.50 -15.42
CA GLN A 331 -19.18 0.32 -16.73
C GLN A 331 -19.10 -1.13 -17.21
N GLY A 332 -20.20 -1.62 -17.78
CA GLY A 332 -20.30 -2.97 -18.36
C GLY A 332 -20.72 -4.08 -17.38
N TYR A 333 -20.74 -3.79 -16.08
CA TYR A 333 -21.22 -4.68 -15.03
C TYR A 333 -22.74 -4.56 -14.82
N ARG A 334 -23.36 -5.60 -14.25
CA ARG A 334 -24.78 -5.59 -13.85
C ARG A 334 -25.06 -4.57 -12.74
N HIS A 335 -24.20 -4.58 -11.72
CA HIS A 335 -24.23 -3.69 -10.56
C HIS A 335 -22.80 -3.26 -10.24
N ALA A 336 -22.63 -2.08 -9.64
CA ALA A 336 -21.33 -1.64 -9.13
C ALA A 336 -20.96 -2.40 -7.85
N ILE A 337 -21.92 -2.57 -6.93
CA ILE A 337 -21.72 -3.26 -5.65
C ILE A 337 -22.85 -4.26 -5.41
N SER A 338 -22.50 -5.43 -4.87
CA SER A 338 -23.42 -6.38 -4.23
C SER A 338 -22.86 -6.71 -2.85
N ASN A 339 -23.63 -6.39 -1.81
CA ASN A 339 -23.23 -6.53 -0.41
C ASN A 339 -24.27 -7.34 0.34
N THR A 340 -23.85 -8.41 1.00
CA THR A 340 -24.72 -9.24 1.83
C THR A 340 -24.28 -9.20 3.28
N VAL A 341 -25.11 -8.67 4.18
CA VAL A 341 -24.91 -8.65 5.63
C VAL A 341 -26.21 -9.12 6.29
N ASP A 342 -26.12 -9.97 7.32
CA ASP A 342 -27.28 -10.53 8.03
C ASP A 342 -28.37 -11.13 7.12
N ASN A 343 -27.93 -11.91 6.11
CA ASN A 343 -28.78 -12.52 5.09
C ASN A 343 -29.60 -11.52 4.24
N ARG A 344 -29.24 -10.23 4.27
CA ARG A 344 -29.84 -9.19 3.43
C ARG A 344 -28.84 -8.75 2.38
N THR A 345 -29.23 -8.86 1.11
CA THR A 345 -28.43 -8.40 -0.01
C THR A 345 -28.91 -7.03 -0.47
N ILE A 346 -27.99 -6.08 -0.55
CA ILE A 346 -28.19 -4.76 -1.11
C ILE A 346 -27.29 -4.63 -2.33
N THR A 347 -27.86 -4.16 -3.45
CA THR A 347 -27.10 -3.82 -4.64
C THR A 347 -27.09 -2.31 -4.86
N ARG A 348 -26.02 -1.80 -5.50
CA ARG A 348 -25.90 -0.41 -5.93
C ARG A 348 -25.37 -0.36 -7.35
N ASP A 349 -25.93 0.56 -8.13
CA ASP A 349 -25.50 0.86 -9.50
C ASP A 349 -24.54 2.06 -9.51
N SER A 350 -23.80 2.22 -10.61
CA SER A 350 -22.85 3.32 -10.78
C SER A 350 -23.57 4.63 -11.19
N PRO A 351 -23.09 5.81 -10.74
CA PRO A 351 -21.95 6.02 -9.83
C PRO A 351 -22.35 5.82 -8.35
N VAL A 352 -21.40 5.32 -7.55
CA VAL A 352 -21.54 5.20 -6.10
C VAL A 352 -20.68 6.27 -5.43
N ARG A 353 -21.31 7.27 -4.82
CA ARG A 353 -20.61 8.33 -4.07
C ARG A 353 -19.99 7.80 -2.79
N GLU A 354 -20.79 7.11 -1.98
CA GLU A 354 -20.36 6.46 -0.74
C GLU A 354 -21.24 5.24 -0.46
N PHE A 355 -20.66 4.19 0.09
CA PHE A 355 -21.36 2.97 0.51
C PHE A 355 -20.70 2.38 1.75
N VAL A 356 -21.52 1.95 2.71
CA VAL A 356 -21.08 1.25 3.92
C VAL A 356 -21.89 -0.04 4.06
N SER A 357 -21.20 -1.14 4.33
CA SER A 357 -21.80 -2.48 4.50
C SER A 357 -22.78 -2.61 5.67
N HIS A 358 -22.54 -1.86 6.75
CA HIS A 358 -23.28 -1.93 8.02
C HIS A 358 -23.81 -0.53 8.38
N ASN A 359 -24.61 -0.43 9.45
CA ASN A 359 -25.06 0.88 9.92
C ASN A 359 -23.86 1.73 10.37
N VAL A 360 -23.95 3.03 10.11
CA VAL A 360 -22.94 3.99 10.54
C VAL A 360 -23.06 4.19 12.05
N LEU A 361 -21.93 4.08 12.75
CA LEU A 361 -21.85 4.28 14.19
C LEU A 361 -21.61 5.76 14.50
N THR A 362 -22.32 6.30 15.49
CA THR A 362 -22.19 7.69 15.97
C THR A 362 -22.45 7.72 17.48
N LEU A 363 -21.90 8.70 18.21
CA LEU A 363 -22.24 8.93 19.63
C LEU A 363 -23.13 10.16 19.83
N PHE A 364 -23.04 11.15 18.93
CA PHE A 364 -23.88 12.34 18.89
C PHE A 364 -24.67 12.39 17.57
N SER A 365 -25.69 13.23 17.49
CA SER A 365 -26.48 13.38 16.25
C SER A 365 -25.64 14.04 15.16
N ASN A 366 -25.23 13.26 14.16
CA ASN A 366 -24.22 13.62 13.17
C ASN A 366 -24.64 13.22 11.74
N PRO A 367 -23.97 13.77 10.71
CA PRO A 367 -24.09 13.23 9.35
C PRO A 367 -23.68 11.75 9.30
N GLU A 368 -24.37 10.97 8.45
CA GLU A 368 -24.10 9.54 8.24
C GLU A 368 -23.01 9.28 7.18
N THR A 369 -22.19 10.27 6.85
CA THR A 369 -21.16 10.20 5.79
C THR A 369 -19.79 10.59 6.33
N ALA A 370 -18.71 10.03 5.78
CA ALA A 370 -17.36 10.38 6.19
C ALA A 370 -17.03 11.87 5.92
N LEU A 371 -15.97 12.38 6.58
CA LEU A 371 -15.50 13.77 6.44
C LEU A 371 -15.20 14.17 5.00
N ASN A 372 -14.78 13.21 4.17
CA ASN A 372 -14.42 13.41 2.78
C ASN A 372 -13.34 14.50 2.65
N LEU A 373 -12.25 14.34 3.41
CA LEU A 373 -11.10 15.23 3.30
C LEU A 373 -10.49 15.11 1.89
N PRO A 374 -9.95 16.21 1.33
CA PRO A 374 -9.27 16.17 0.05
C PRO A 374 -8.12 15.16 0.07
N ILE A 375 -8.02 14.37 -1.00
CA ILE A 375 -6.92 13.42 -1.18
C ILE A 375 -5.94 14.04 -2.15
N GLU A 376 -4.73 14.30 -1.69
CA GLU A 376 -3.65 14.81 -2.52
C GLU A 376 -2.68 13.67 -2.88
N PRO A 377 -2.31 13.52 -4.17
CA PRO A 377 -1.26 12.59 -4.55
C PRO A 377 0.07 13.03 -3.93
N THR A 378 0.89 12.07 -3.53
CA THR A 378 2.22 12.40 -3.03
C THR A 378 3.04 13.06 -4.13
N PRO A 379 3.67 14.23 -3.90
CA PRO A 379 4.54 14.84 -4.88
C PRO A 379 5.65 13.87 -5.31
N GLU A 380 5.80 13.69 -6.62
CA GLU A 380 6.91 12.93 -7.15
C GLU A 380 8.21 13.73 -6.98
N ALA A 381 9.22 13.10 -6.38
CA ALA A 381 10.52 13.71 -6.24
C ALA A 381 11.22 13.72 -7.61
N THR A 382 11.57 14.91 -8.10
CA THR A 382 12.41 15.05 -9.30
C THR A 382 13.83 14.63 -8.96
N TRP A 383 14.30 13.56 -9.60
CA TRP A 383 15.68 13.12 -9.44
C TRP A 383 16.64 14.14 -10.04
N ASP A 384 17.66 14.48 -9.26
CA ASP A 384 18.71 15.43 -9.63
C ASP A 384 19.74 14.83 -10.58
N ASP A 385 20.51 15.71 -11.23
CA ASP A 385 21.75 15.32 -11.88
C ASP A 385 22.67 14.64 -10.84
N PRO A 386 23.33 13.52 -11.17
CA PRO A 386 24.31 12.90 -10.28
C PRO A 386 25.36 13.89 -9.76
N ASP A 387 25.75 14.89 -10.55
CA ASP A 387 26.69 15.93 -10.14
C ASP A 387 26.14 16.81 -9.02
N ASP A 388 24.81 16.87 -8.84
CA ASP A 388 24.12 17.59 -7.76
C ASP A 388 23.90 16.72 -6.51
N THR A 389 24.56 15.55 -6.46
CA THR A 389 24.59 14.67 -5.29
C THR A 389 25.86 14.88 -4.46
N VAL A 390 25.71 14.93 -3.14
CA VAL A 390 26.81 14.80 -2.18
C VAL A 390 26.64 13.50 -1.39
N THR A 391 27.72 12.75 -1.24
CA THR A 391 27.75 11.51 -0.46
C THR A 391 28.40 11.77 0.90
N VAL A 392 27.74 11.34 1.98
CA VAL A 392 28.35 11.37 3.32
C VAL A 392 28.92 10.00 3.62
N ALA A 393 30.25 9.90 3.59
CA ALA A 393 30.92 8.67 3.94
C ALA A 393 30.57 8.24 5.38
N PRO A 394 30.47 6.94 5.66
CA PRO A 394 30.28 6.43 7.02
C PRO A 394 31.32 7.03 7.98
N PRO A 395 30.90 7.81 8.99
CA PRO A 395 31.86 8.35 9.94
C PRO A 395 32.34 7.23 10.86
N GLY A 396 33.62 7.23 11.20
CA GLY A 396 34.14 6.38 12.28
C GLY A 396 33.64 6.80 13.66
N GLU A 397 32.99 7.96 13.76
CA GLU A 397 32.50 8.62 14.97
C GLU A 397 31.13 9.30 14.71
N ASP A 398 30.85 10.44 15.36
CA ASP A 398 29.64 11.24 15.23
C ASP A 398 29.49 11.88 13.83
N ALA A 399 28.34 11.65 13.20
CA ALA A 399 27.98 12.10 11.85
C ALA A 399 27.49 13.55 11.78
N THR A 400 27.15 14.18 12.91
CA THR A 400 26.45 15.48 12.93
C THR A 400 27.14 16.54 12.07
N ALA A 401 28.44 16.77 12.26
CA ALA A 401 29.17 17.81 11.53
C ALA A 401 29.31 17.49 10.03
N ALA A 402 29.55 16.22 9.69
CA ALA A 402 29.69 15.78 8.31
C ALA A 402 28.37 15.89 7.53
N LEU A 403 27.25 15.50 8.17
CA LEU A 403 25.90 15.65 7.60
C LEU A 403 25.56 17.12 7.39
N GLN A 404 25.83 17.98 8.38
CA GLN A 404 25.57 19.41 8.25
C GLN A 404 26.40 20.05 7.13
N ALA A 405 27.70 19.73 7.05
CA ALA A 405 28.58 20.21 5.99
C ALA A 405 28.12 19.75 4.59
N ALA A 406 27.62 18.52 4.46
CA ALA A 406 27.09 18.03 3.20
C ALA A 406 25.81 18.77 2.80
N ILE A 407 24.90 19.01 3.73
CA ILE A 407 23.70 19.83 3.47
C ILE A 407 24.09 21.26 3.04
N ASP A 408 25.13 21.81 3.66
CA ASP A 408 25.61 23.18 3.38
C ASP A 408 26.50 23.27 2.12
N SER A 409 26.76 22.16 1.43
CA SER A 409 27.63 22.12 0.24
C SER A 409 27.05 22.81 -1.01
N GLY A 410 25.76 23.17 -0.98
CA GLY A 410 25.02 23.75 -2.10
C GLY A 410 24.40 22.71 -3.05
N LYS A 411 24.63 21.42 -2.80
CA LYS A 411 24.04 20.29 -3.53
C LYS A 411 22.58 20.07 -3.13
N SER A 412 21.78 19.51 -4.04
CA SER A 412 20.33 19.33 -3.83
C SER A 412 19.96 17.94 -3.33
N THR A 413 20.81 16.94 -3.58
CA THR A 413 20.63 15.56 -3.10
C THR A 413 21.74 15.14 -2.15
N LEU A 414 21.35 14.61 -0.99
CA LEU A 414 22.23 13.96 -0.02
C LEU A 414 22.07 12.44 -0.11
N TYR A 415 23.14 11.73 -0.43
CA TYR A 415 23.18 10.27 -0.42
C TYR A 415 23.87 9.75 0.84
N LEU A 416 23.21 8.81 1.53
CA LEU A 416 23.71 8.12 2.71
C LEU A 416 23.96 6.64 2.35
N PRO A 417 25.22 6.25 2.10
CA PRO A 417 25.61 4.85 1.95
C PRO A 417 25.24 3.99 3.16
N ARG A 418 25.29 2.68 2.99
CA ARG A 418 25.05 1.72 4.08
C ARG A 418 26.03 1.93 5.23
N ALA A 419 25.54 2.45 6.35
CA ALA A 419 26.27 2.56 7.59
C ALA A 419 25.34 2.92 8.75
N ASN A 420 25.92 2.90 9.95
CA ASN A 420 25.32 3.50 11.13
C ASN A 420 25.83 4.94 11.24
N TYR A 421 24.92 5.90 11.20
CA TYR A 421 25.20 7.32 11.39
C TYR A 421 24.72 7.70 12.79
N THR A 422 25.66 7.85 13.72
CA THR A 422 25.33 8.37 15.06
C THR A 422 25.26 9.89 14.97
N ILE A 423 24.17 10.50 15.45
CA ILE A 423 23.97 11.95 15.44
C ILE A 423 23.89 12.43 16.89
N SER A 424 24.81 13.31 17.31
CA SER A 424 24.80 13.85 18.67
C SER A 424 24.18 15.24 18.82
N ASP A 425 23.98 15.94 17.71
CA ASP A 425 23.19 17.16 17.69
C ASP A 425 22.29 17.31 16.45
N THR A 426 21.25 18.16 16.56
CA THR A 426 20.29 18.44 15.49
C THR A 426 21.00 18.83 14.20
N VAL A 427 20.63 18.15 13.11
CA VAL A 427 21.05 18.46 11.74
C VAL A 427 19.91 19.23 11.05
N GLU A 428 20.20 20.43 10.57
CA GLU A 428 19.23 21.27 9.86
C GLU A 428 19.23 20.95 8.37
N ILE A 429 18.06 20.60 7.85
CA ILE A 429 17.81 20.41 6.42
C ILE A 429 17.46 21.78 5.83
N ARG A 430 18.42 22.39 5.14
CA ARG A 430 18.38 23.79 4.68
C ARG A 430 19.03 23.97 3.32
N GLY A 431 19.06 25.22 2.84
CA GLY A 431 19.72 25.57 1.58
C GLY A 431 19.05 24.90 0.38
N ASN A 432 19.87 24.31 -0.50
CA ASN A 432 19.41 23.69 -1.76
C ASN A 432 18.90 22.27 -1.60
N VAL A 433 19.04 21.67 -0.42
CA VAL A 433 18.65 20.27 -0.21
C VAL A 433 17.15 20.13 -0.40
N ARG A 434 16.80 19.24 -1.32
CA ARG A 434 15.44 18.76 -1.59
C ARG A 434 15.29 17.26 -1.44
N ARG A 435 16.40 16.52 -1.30
CA ARG A 435 16.35 15.07 -1.16
C ARG A 435 17.45 14.51 -0.25
N ILE A 436 17.08 13.56 0.61
CA ILE A 436 18.00 12.72 1.38
C ILE A 436 17.64 11.25 1.16
N VAL A 437 18.58 10.44 0.66
CA VAL A 437 18.32 9.04 0.28
C VAL A 437 19.29 8.09 0.96
N GLY A 438 18.76 7.04 1.61
CA GLY A 438 19.55 5.96 2.24
C GLY A 438 19.50 4.62 1.51
N LEU A 439 18.70 4.49 0.43
CA LEU A 439 18.49 3.25 -0.36
C LEU A 439 18.17 2.00 0.46
N GLY A 440 17.54 2.15 1.64
CA GLY A 440 17.22 1.03 2.52
C GLY A 440 18.40 0.55 3.38
N ALA A 441 19.56 1.19 3.31
CA ALA A 441 20.79 0.69 3.90
C ALA A 441 21.35 1.58 5.02
N ALA A 442 21.04 2.88 5.01
CA ALA A 442 21.42 3.79 6.08
C ALA A 442 20.61 3.55 7.36
N ILE A 443 21.32 3.51 8.49
CA ILE A 443 20.76 3.44 9.83
C ILE A 443 21.17 4.72 10.57
N VAL A 444 20.20 5.50 11.02
CA VAL A 444 20.45 6.75 11.76
C VAL A 444 20.09 6.56 13.22
N THR A 445 21.03 6.85 14.11
CA THR A 445 20.87 6.67 15.55
C THR A 445 21.12 7.98 16.28
N ALA A 446 20.19 8.40 17.12
CA ALA A 446 20.41 9.49 18.05
C ALA A 446 21.38 9.06 19.16
N SER A 447 22.43 9.83 19.43
CA SER A 447 23.28 9.63 20.61
C SER A 447 22.50 9.91 21.89
N ASP A 448 23.02 9.47 23.04
CA ASP A 448 22.43 9.72 24.37
C ASP A 448 22.04 11.19 24.61
N ARG A 449 22.82 12.15 24.05
CA ARG A 449 22.52 13.59 24.16
C ARG A 449 21.18 14.00 23.56
N LEU A 450 20.75 13.32 22.49
CA LEU A 450 19.44 13.56 21.85
C LEU A 450 18.35 12.64 22.40
N GLN A 451 18.71 11.50 23.00
CA GLN A 451 17.74 10.59 23.62
C GLN A 451 17.14 11.17 24.91
N THR A 452 17.91 11.98 25.65
CA THR A 452 17.48 12.57 26.92
C THR A 452 16.97 14.00 26.79
N THR A 453 16.79 14.52 25.57
CA THR A 453 16.30 15.89 25.31
C THR A 453 15.06 15.86 24.42
N ASP A 454 14.43 17.02 24.20
CA ASP A 454 13.32 17.19 23.26
C ASP A 454 13.80 17.64 21.87
N ARG A 455 15.12 17.75 21.66
CA ARG A 455 15.72 18.19 20.40
C ARG A 455 15.51 17.14 19.31
N PRO A 456 15.23 17.57 18.07
CA PRO A 456 15.08 16.64 16.96
C PRO A 456 16.43 16.16 16.40
N VAL A 457 16.44 15.01 15.76
CA VAL A 457 17.58 14.53 14.95
C VAL A 457 17.73 15.39 13.70
N PHE A 458 16.67 15.48 12.89
CA PHE A 458 16.59 16.33 11.71
C PHE A 458 15.57 17.45 11.92
N ARG A 459 15.92 18.67 11.54
CA ARG A 459 15.00 19.81 11.52
C ARG A 459 14.89 20.35 10.10
N LEU A 460 13.70 20.29 9.51
CA LEU A 460 13.43 20.99 8.25
C LEU A 460 13.23 22.48 8.54
N VAL A 461 14.10 23.32 8.00
CA VAL A 461 14.02 24.79 8.09
C VAL A 461 13.86 25.39 6.69
N GLU A 462 13.83 26.72 6.62
CA GLU A 462 13.77 27.45 5.35
C GLU A 462 14.89 27.01 4.39
N GLY A 463 14.57 27.01 3.10
CA GLY A 463 15.47 26.58 2.03
C GLY A 463 14.87 26.92 0.67
N THR A 464 15.56 26.56 -0.40
CA THR A 464 15.21 27.01 -1.76
C THR A 464 14.24 26.09 -2.48
N ALA A 465 14.09 24.84 -2.05
CA ALA A 465 13.16 23.89 -2.67
C ALA A 465 11.82 23.83 -1.93
N ASP A 466 10.71 23.95 -2.65
CA ASP A 466 9.36 23.90 -2.08
C ASP A 466 9.02 22.55 -1.45
N THR A 467 9.59 21.46 -1.99
CA THR A 467 9.37 20.09 -1.51
C THR A 467 10.71 19.46 -1.12
N VAL A 468 10.73 18.78 0.03
CA VAL A 468 11.86 17.99 0.51
C VAL A 468 11.43 16.55 0.75
N SER A 469 12.20 15.58 0.25
CA SER A 469 11.97 14.16 0.55
C SER A 469 13.09 13.50 1.35
N LEU A 470 12.71 12.67 2.33
CA LEU A 470 13.60 11.79 3.10
C LEU A 470 13.18 10.34 2.86
N GLU A 471 14.09 9.52 2.34
CA GLU A 471 13.73 8.21 1.81
C GLU A 471 14.71 7.09 2.15
N GLY A 472 14.18 5.90 2.48
CA GLY A 472 14.98 4.68 2.56
C GLY A 472 15.95 4.63 3.75
N ILE A 473 15.59 5.24 4.88
CA ILE A 473 16.41 5.26 6.10
C ILE A 473 15.73 4.43 7.20
N GLU A 474 16.52 3.78 8.05
CA GLU A 474 16.04 3.17 9.30
C GLU A 474 16.53 4.01 10.49
N ALA A 475 15.63 4.59 11.27
CA ALA A 475 15.99 5.27 12.51
C ALA A 475 15.88 4.34 13.71
N HIS A 476 16.89 4.35 14.59
CA HIS A 476 16.77 3.78 15.92
C HIS A 476 16.05 4.75 16.86
N LEU A 477 14.97 4.27 17.47
CA LEU A 477 13.88 5.00 18.15
C LEU A 477 14.26 5.64 19.51
N GLY A 478 15.50 6.10 19.68
CA GLY A 478 15.97 6.64 20.96
C GLY A 478 15.61 8.12 21.18
N SER A 479 15.61 8.95 20.13
CA SER A 479 15.33 10.38 20.25
C SER A 479 13.86 10.66 20.55
N SER A 480 13.61 11.77 21.26
CA SER A 480 12.28 12.34 21.35
C SER A 480 11.63 12.55 19.98
N TYR A 481 12.30 13.24 19.05
CA TYR A 481 11.79 13.46 17.71
C TYR A 481 12.92 13.17 16.73
N PHE A 482 12.64 12.35 15.73
CA PHE A 482 13.57 12.16 14.63
C PHE A 482 13.45 13.31 13.64
N ILE A 483 12.23 13.80 13.40
CA ILE A 483 11.98 14.90 12.47
C ILE A 483 11.17 16.00 13.17
N GLU A 484 11.65 17.23 13.02
CA GLU A 484 10.90 18.45 13.31
C GLU A 484 10.69 19.24 12.01
N HIS A 485 9.43 19.47 11.66
CA HIS A 485 9.04 20.24 10.48
C HIS A 485 8.80 21.71 10.87
N ALA A 486 9.84 22.54 10.77
CA ALA A 486 9.86 23.91 11.29
C ALA A 486 9.66 25.01 10.23
N ALA A 487 9.52 24.66 8.95
CA ALA A 487 9.29 25.58 7.83
C ALA A 487 8.02 25.20 7.04
N PRO A 488 7.41 26.11 6.26
CA PRO A 488 6.16 25.85 5.52
C PRO A 488 6.37 25.02 4.24
N ARG A 489 7.58 24.52 4.00
CA ARG A 489 7.94 23.67 2.87
C ARG A 489 7.15 22.36 2.91
N THR A 490 6.87 21.75 1.77
CA THR A 490 6.26 20.42 1.73
C THR A 490 7.29 19.37 2.14
N LEU A 491 6.93 18.47 3.05
CA LEU A 491 7.80 17.37 3.47
C LEU A 491 7.19 16.03 3.04
N VAL A 492 8.03 15.17 2.46
CA VAL A 492 7.68 13.83 1.99
C VAL A 492 8.58 12.81 2.66
N LEU A 493 8.00 11.87 3.42
CA LEU A 493 8.73 10.79 4.08
C LEU A 493 8.34 9.45 3.44
N LYS A 494 9.31 8.71 2.88
CA LYS A 494 9.03 7.44 2.19
C LYS A 494 9.94 6.30 2.62
N HIS A 495 9.39 5.09 2.75
CA HIS A 495 10.17 3.87 3.04
C HIS A 495 11.08 4.04 4.26
N LEU A 496 10.51 4.60 5.34
CA LEU A 496 11.26 5.23 6.42
C LEU A 496 10.84 4.65 7.77
N GLY A 497 11.81 4.14 8.52
CA GLY A 497 11.68 4.05 9.97
C GLY A 497 11.99 5.42 10.55
N ALA A 498 10.98 6.20 10.89
CA ALA A 498 11.09 7.61 11.23
C ALA A 498 11.11 7.89 12.74
N GLY A 499 10.83 6.95 13.64
CA GLY A 499 10.64 7.32 15.05
C GLY A 499 9.60 8.42 15.26
N GLY A 500 9.95 9.47 16.02
CA GLY A 500 9.02 10.53 16.39
C GLY A 500 8.98 11.70 15.41
N TYR A 501 7.81 12.29 15.19
CA TYR A 501 7.62 13.49 14.36
C TYR A 501 6.86 14.60 15.11
N ARG A 502 7.24 15.86 14.86
CA ARG A 502 6.42 17.04 15.15
C ARG A 502 6.55 18.11 14.07
N ASN A 503 5.58 18.99 13.96
CA ASN A 503 5.72 20.25 13.20
C ASN A 503 5.57 21.48 14.09
N LEU A 504 6.25 22.56 13.67
CA LEU A 504 6.10 23.91 14.23
C LEU A 504 5.47 24.86 13.19
N ALA A 505 5.67 24.58 11.90
CA ALA A 505 5.10 25.37 10.83
C ALA A 505 3.62 25.03 10.60
N SER A 506 2.74 26.00 10.85
CA SER A 506 1.32 25.93 10.53
C SER A 506 1.08 25.99 9.02
N GLY A 507 0.05 25.30 8.54
CA GLY A 507 -0.35 25.22 7.13
C GLY A 507 0.61 24.43 6.22
N SER A 508 1.68 23.85 6.77
CA SER A 508 2.63 23.03 6.02
C SER A 508 1.97 21.73 5.54
N LYS A 509 2.56 21.10 4.52
CA LYS A 509 2.10 19.82 3.97
C LYS A 509 3.05 18.69 4.33
N LEU A 510 2.49 17.56 4.76
CA LEU A 510 3.23 16.34 5.06
C LEU A 510 2.64 15.15 4.30
N PHE A 511 3.51 14.42 3.60
CA PHE A 511 3.17 13.15 2.96
C PHE A 511 3.98 12.02 3.59
N LEU A 512 3.30 10.93 3.97
CA LEU A 512 3.87 9.74 4.58
C LEU A 512 3.54 8.52 3.72
N GLU A 513 4.54 7.82 3.19
CA GLU A 513 4.34 6.58 2.45
C GLU A 513 5.25 5.47 2.97
N ASP A 514 4.67 4.36 3.43
CA ASP A 514 5.45 3.23 3.96
C ASP A 514 6.35 3.66 5.14
N VAL A 515 5.73 4.30 6.15
CA VAL A 515 6.41 4.93 7.28
C VAL A 515 6.09 4.21 8.59
N VAL A 516 7.14 3.94 9.36
CA VAL A 516 7.06 3.41 10.73
C VAL A 516 7.57 4.43 11.73
N GLY A 517 6.90 4.56 12.87
CA GLY A 517 7.43 5.35 13.99
C GLY A 517 6.78 5.03 15.32
N ASP A 518 7.07 5.85 16.33
CA ASP A 518 6.50 5.71 17.67
C ASP A 518 5.45 6.80 17.94
N ARG A 519 5.69 8.05 17.55
CA ARG A 519 4.77 9.17 17.81
C ARG A 519 4.73 10.20 16.70
N PHE A 520 3.55 10.74 16.45
CA PHE A 520 3.36 11.82 15.48
C PHE A 520 2.44 12.88 16.05
N ASP A 521 2.96 14.11 16.17
CA ASP A 521 2.24 15.27 16.67
C ASP A 521 2.06 16.29 15.54
N PHE A 522 0.81 16.51 15.14
CA PHE A 522 0.43 17.40 14.06
C PHE A 522 -0.25 18.64 14.62
N GLN A 523 0.24 19.83 14.26
CA GLN A 523 -0.28 21.11 14.71
C GLN A 523 -0.65 21.97 13.50
N ASN A 524 -1.95 22.19 13.28
CA ASN A 524 -2.48 23.01 12.18
C ASN A 524 -1.85 22.68 10.80
N GLN A 525 -1.66 21.39 10.51
CA GLN A 525 -0.97 20.88 9.32
C GLN A 525 -1.95 20.24 8.33
N GLN A 526 -1.54 20.03 7.08
CA GLN A 526 -2.22 19.10 6.17
C GLN A 526 -1.39 17.83 6.00
N VAL A 527 -1.97 16.67 6.30
CA VAL A 527 -1.26 15.39 6.34
C VAL A 527 -1.97 14.35 5.49
N TRP A 528 -1.21 13.68 4.63
CA TRP A 528 -1.66 12.50 3.87
C TRP A 528 -0.73 11.32 4.16
N ALA A 529 -1.30 10.21 4.61
CA ALA A 529 -0.56 9.00 4.92
C ALA A 529 -1.08 7.77 4.18
N ARG A 530 -0.19 7.00 3.57
CA ARG A 530 -0.46 5.73 2.89
C ARG A 530 0.45 4.65 3.46
N GLN A 531 -0.14 3.60 4.04
CA GLN A 531 0.60 2.62 4.85
C GLN A 531 1.38 3.32 5.97
N PHE A 532 0.70 3.50 7.08
CA PHE A 532 1.28 4.14 8.25
C PHE A 532 1.32 3.15 9.42
N ASN A 533 2.47 3.01 10.07
CA ASN A 533 2.60 2.16 11.23
C ASN A 533 3.18 2.91 12.43
N VAL A 534 2.39 3.06 13.50
CA VAL A 534 2.79 3.83 14.68
C VAL A 534 2.62 2.99 15.94
N GLU A 535 3.67 2.88 16.76
CA GLU A 535 3.75 1.93 17.88
C GLU A 535 4.40 2.53 19.17
N ALA A 536 3.89 3.65 19.70
CA ALA A 536 4.29 4.19 21.01
C ALA A 536 3.90 3.28 22.18
N GLY A 537 4.81 3.11 23.13
CA GLY A 537 4.52 2.46 24.41
C GLY A 537 4.27 3.46 25.55
N ARG A 538 3.58 3.02 26.60
CA ARG A 538 3.27 3.86 27.79
C ARG A 538 4.48 4.52 28.45
N HIS A 539 5.66 3.91 28.40
CA HIS A 539 6.89 4.47 29.00
C HIS A 539 7.30 5.79 28.35
N SER A 540 6.76 6.08 27.16
CA SER A 540 6.94 7.36 26.50
C SER A 540 6.00 8.43 27.06
N GLY A 541 4.87 8.07 27.69
CA GLY A 541 3.83 8.97 28.21
C GLY A 541 2.88 9.55 27.15
N LYS A 542 2.74 8.90 25.99
CA LYS A 542 2.26 9.53 24.74
C LYS A 542 1.13 8.77 24.06
N PHE A 543 0.49 9.43 23.10
CA PHE A 543 -0.36 8.89 22.04
C PHE A 543 0.50 8.32 20.89
N ASN A 544 -0.11 7.54 19.99
CA ASN A 544 0.52 7.25 18.69
C ASN A 544 0.42 8.48 17.77
N ILE A 545 -0.79 8.98 17.54
CA ILE A 545 -1.03 10.15 16.69
C ILE A 545 -1.82 11.20 17.47
N ARG A 546 -1.33 12.44 17.47
CA ARG A 546 -2.10 13.61 17.94
C ARG A 546 -2.32 14.53 16.76
N ASN A 547 -3.59 14.87 16.55
CA ASN A 547 -4.05 15.88 15.62
C ASN A 547 -4.56 17.08 16.43
N ASN A 548 -3.81 18.17 16.41
CA ASN A 548 -4.13 19.44 17.06
C ASN A 548 -4.45 20.49 16.00
N GLY A 549 -5.73 20.65 15.65
CA GLY A 549 -6.19 21.60 14.64
C GLY A 549 -5.79 21.30 13.19
N ALA A 550 -5.25 20.10 12.90
CA ALA A 550 -4.77 19.70 11.58
C ALA A 550 -5.83 18.93 10.77
N ASP A 551 -5.64 18.88 9.45
CA ASP A 551 -6.33 17.95 8.56
C ASP A 551 -5.46 16.72 8.36
N VAL A 552 -5.92 15.56 8.84
CA VAL A 552 -5.16 14.32 8.81
C VAL A 552 -5.94 13.24 8.06
N TRP A 553 -5.48 12.91 6.86
CA TRP A 553 -6.03 11.84 6.02
C TRP A 553 -5.09 10.63 6.03
N ILE A 554 -5.62 9.45 6.37
CA ILE A 554 -4.84 8.22 6.50
C ILE A 554 -5.53 7.08 5.74
N LEU A 555 -4.80 6.43 4.83
CA LEU A 555 -5.18 5.17 4.20
C LEU A 555 -4.29 4.03 4.68
N GLY A 556 -4.88 3.12 5.45
CA GLY A 556 -4.20 1.96 5.99
C GLY A 556 -3.24 2.29 7.11
N LEU A 557 -3.78 2.38 8.32
CA LEU A 557 -3.02 2.42 9.57
C LEU A 557 -2.82 1.01 10.12
N LYS A 558 -1.62 0.68 10.58
CA LYS A 558 -1.41 -0.42 11.53
C LYS A 558 -0.89 0.17 12.82
N THR A 559 -1.39 -0.33 13.93
CA THR A 559 -0.91 0.13 15.23
C THR A 559 -1.12 -0.94 16.30
N GLU A 560 -0.44 -0.78 17.42
CA GLU A 560 -0.44 -1.66 18.59
C GLU A 560 -0.08 -0.84 19.84
N ARG A 561 0.16 -1.53 20.96
CA ARG A 561 0.52 -0.98 22.28
C ARG A 561 -0.65 -0.43 23.11
N ASP A 562 -0.28 0.21 24.21
CA ASP A 562 -1.05 0.47 25.41
C ASP A 562 -1.36 1.96 25.63
N VAL A 563 -1.57 2.71 24.54
CA VAL A 563 -1.81 4.15 24.54
C VAL A 563 -2.99 4.52 23.64
N THR A 564 -3.52 5.75 23.79
CA THR A 564 -4.49 6.29 22.81
C THR A 564 -3.86 6.34 21.43
N LEU A 565 -4.54 5.73 20.46
CA LEU A 565 -4.02 5.53 19.11
C LEU A 565 -4.13 6.83 18.30
N ILE A 566 -5.28 7.50 18.35
CA ILE A 566 -5.45 8.83 17.77
C ILE A 566 -6.19 9.73 18.74
N GLU A 567 -5.61 10.89 19.01
CA GLU A 567 -6.25 12.00 19.70
C GLU A 567 -6.47 13.16 18.71
N THR A 568 -7.72 13.58 18.53
CA THR A 568 -8.09 14.73 17.68
C THR A 568 -8.67 15.83 18.55
N ILE A 569 -8.04 17.00 18.55
CA ILE A 569 -8.33 18.14 19.43
C ILE A 569 -8.27 19.47 18.69
N GLU A 570 -8.76 20.53 19.34
CA GLU A 570 -8.68 21.92 18.88
C GLU A 570 -9.26 22.13 17.46
N GLY A 571 -10.38 21.48 17.16
CA GLY A 571 -11.07 21.59 15.86
C GLY A 571 -10.40 20.80 14.72
N GLY A 572 -9.43 19.95 15.03
CA GLY A 572 -8.79 19.07 14.05
C GLY A 572 -9.77 18.13 13.36
N ARG A 573 -9.39 17.66 12.17
CA ARG A 573 -10.16 16.72 11.36
C ARG A 573 -9.33 15.49 11.03
N THR A 574 -9.74 14.32 11.54
CA THR A 574 -9.07 13.06 11.27
C THR A 574 -9.95 12.14 10.42
N GLU A 575 -9.52 11.82 9.21
CA GLU A 575 -10.16 10.82 8.36
C GLU A 575 -9.26 9.57 8.27
N LEU A 576 -9.62 8.51 8.99
CA LEU A 576 -8.95 7.22 8.98
C LEU A 576 -9.71 6.21 8.11
N LEU A 577 -9.15 5.91 6.94
CA LEU A 577 -9.72 5.02 5.95
C LEU A 577 -8.97 3.69 5.96
N GLY A 578 -9.46 2.80 6.81
CA GLY A 578 -8.94 1.44 6.95
C GLY A 578 -7.78 1.37 7.94
N ALA A 579 -7.93 0.54 8.96
CA ALA A 579 -6.89 0.30 9.95
C ALA A 579 -6.93 -1.12 10.49
N PHE A 580 -5.75 -1.64 10.83
CA PHE A 580 -5.57 -2.88 11.58
C PHE A 580 -4.99 -2.58 12.96
N LEU A 581 -5.81 -2.71 13.99
CA LEU A 581 -5.45 -2.42 15.38
C LEU A 581 -5.14 -3.74 16.11
N TYR A 582 -3.88 -3.96 16.46
CA TYR A 582 -3.46 -5.21 17.09
C TYR A 582 -3.29 -5.05 18.60
N GLY A 583 -4.19 -5.69 19.37
CA GLY A 583 -4.08 -5.75 20.83
C GLY A 583 -3.02 -6.74 21.28
N ASN A 584 -1.84 -6.24 21.64
CA ASN A 584 -0.69 -7.05 22.09
C ASN A 584 -0.26 -6.81 23.54
N ARG A 585 -0.97 -5.94 24.27
CA ARG A 585 -0.71 -5.57 25.66
C ARG A 585 -2.03 -5.29 26.38
N ASP A 586 -1.99 -5.35 27.70
CA ASP A 586 -3.08 -4.84 28.53
C ASP A 586 -3.17 -3.32 28.38
N ILE A 587 -4.36 -2.82 28.13
CA ILE A 587 -4.63 -1.38 28.03
C ILE A 587 -5.06 -0.90 29.42
N PRO A 588 -4.52 0.23 29.91
CA PRO A 588 -5.01 0.83 31.13
C PRO A 588 -6.50 1.14 31.04
N GLU A 589 -7.23 0.92 32.14
CA GLU A 589 -8.65 1.28 32.22
C GLU A 589 -8.87 2.73 31.77
N ASN A 590 -10.02 2.98 31.14
CA ASN A 590 -10.45 4.31 30.74
C ASN A 590 -9.59 4.97 29.62
N THR A 591 -8.72 4.20 28.96
CA THR A 591 -7.91 4.67 27.81
C THR A 591 -8.65 4.39 26.51
N PRO A 592 -9.16 5.43 25.80
CA PRO A 592 -9.79 5.22 24.50
C PRO A 592 -8.76 4.87 23.42
N ALA A 593 -9.15 4.03 22.46
CA ALA A 593 -8.36 3.84 21.24
C ALA A 593 -8.36 5.14 20.41
N PHE A 594 -9.53 5.77 20.27
CA PHE A 594 -9.73 7.02 19.56
C PHE A 594 -10.39 8.04 20.49
N LEU A 595 -9.78 9.22 20.61
CA LEU A 595 -10.30 10.34 21.37
C LEU A 595 -10.56 11.52 20.42
N ASP A 596 -11.78 12.06 20.47
CA ASP A 596 -12.13 13.34 19.87
C ASP A 596 -12.61 14.30 20.96
N ARG A 597 -12.07 15.53 20.96
CA ARG A 597 -12.50 16.62 21.84
C ARG A 597 -12.74 17.86 21.02
N GLU A 598 -13.99 18.30 20.97
CA GLU A 598 -14.44 19.48 20.21
C GLU A 598 -13.88 19.48 18.77
N SER A 599 -13.84 18.31 18.14
CA SER A 599 -13.16 18.08 16.86
C SER A 599 -14.01 17.21 15.94
N ARG A 600 -13.44 16.70 14.84
CA ARG A 600 -14.16 15.84 13.90
C ARG A 600 -13.33 14.61 13.52
N GLN A 601 -14.00 13.47 13.41
CA GLN A 601 -13.36 12.25 12.92
C GLN A 601 -14.27 11.36 12.06
N SER A 602 -13.67 10.61 11.15
CA SER A 602 -14.28 9.47 10.47
C SER A 602 -13.35 8.28 10.55
N LEU A 603 -13.84 7.15 11.05
CA LEU A 603 -13.01 6.00 11.41
C LEU A 603 -13.52 4.71 10.75
N VAL A 604 -12.70 4.13 9.89
CA VAL A 604 -12.89 2.80 9.30
C VAL A 604 -11.77 1.90 9.81
N PHE A 605 -12.07 0.89 10.62
CA PHE A 605 -11.04 0.05 11.24
C PHE A 605 -11.52 -1.35 11.60
N LEU A 606 -10.56 -2.25 11.73
CA LEU A 606 -10.71 -3.58 12.33
C LEU A 606 -9.66 -3.75 13.42
N SER A 607 -10.10 -4.22 14.58
CA SER A 607 -9.24 -4.59 15.70
C SER A 607 -9.18 -6.11 15.84
N TYR A 608 -8.08 -6.59 16.43
CA TYR A 608 -7.87 -7.97 16.85
C TYR A 608 -7.48 -8.00 18.34
N ASN A 609 -7.91 -9.04 19.09
CA ASN A 609 -7.69 -9.22 20.55
C ASN A 609 -8.33 -8.18 21.50
N HIS A 610 -9.15 -7.25 20.99
CA HIS A 610 -9.92 -6.20 21.69
C HIS A 610 -9.50 -5.74 23.08
N PRO A 611 -8.48 -4.89 23.21
CA PRO A 611 -8.02 -4.56 24.54
C PRO A 611 -8.52 -3.18 25.02
N PHE A 612 -9.14 -2.34 24.15
CA PHE A 612 -9.53 -0.97 24.50
C PHE A 612 -10.93 -0.86 25.11
N GLN A 613 -11.05 -0.15 26.23
CA GLN A 613 -12.31 0.18 26.89
C GLN A 613 -12.26 1.63 27.44
N PRO A 614 -12.96 2.59 26.82
CA PRO A 614 -13.79 2.47 25.62
C PRO A 614 -12.97 2.34 24.33
N TYR A 615 -13.62 2.07 23.19
CA TYR A 615 -12.95 2.15 21.89
C TYR A 615 -12.87 3.59 21.39
N ILE A 616 -14.00 4.29 21.43
CA ILE A 616 -14.10 5.67 20.97
C ILE A 616 -14.64 6.50 22.12
N ARG A 617 -14.00 7.64 22.37
CA ARG A 617 -14.49 8.68 23.28
C ARG A 617 -14.67 9.97 22.52
N GLU A 618 -15.82 10.60 22.69
CA GLU A 618 -16.10 11.93 22.16
C GLU A 618 -16.46 12.87 23.31
N ILE A 619 -15.83 14.05 23.32
CA ILE A 619 -16.14 15.15 24.23
C ILE A 619 -16.63 16.32 23.39
N HIS A 620 -17.93 16.63 23.49
CA HIS A 620 -18.58 17.65 22.69
C HIS A 620 -19.47 18.53 23.59
N ARG A 621 -19.21 19.84 23.60
CA ARG A 621 -19.87 20.85 24.44
C ARG A 621 -19.91 20.47 25.92
N GLY A 622 -18.81 19.89 26.41
CA GLY A 622 -18.67 19.44 27.79
C GLY A 622 -19.38 18.11 28.12
N GLU A 623 -20.11 17.50 27.19
CA GLU A 623 -20.67 16.15 27.34
C GLU A 623 -19.66 15.12 26.85
N THR A 624 -19.43 14.06 27.65
CA THR A 624 -18.56 12.93 27.27
C THR A 624 -19.43 11.71 26.95
N ARG A 625 -19.22 11.11 25.77
CA ARG A 625 -19.84 9.84 25.39
C ARG A 625 -18.78 8.84 24.94
N ASP A 626 -19.04 7.58 25.25
CA ASP A 626 -18.13 6.48 24.98
C ASP A 626 -18.82 5.41 24.13
N LEU A 627 -18.10 4.89 23.14
CA LEU A 627 -18.47 3.69 22.38
C LEU A 627 -17.72 2.49 22.94
N SER A 628 -18.46 1.57 23.54
CA SER A 628 -17.89 0.35 24.11
C SER A 628 -17.59 -0.70 23.03
N PRO A 629 -16.71 -1.69 23.29
CA PRO A 629 -16.42 -2.78 22.35
C PRO A 629 -17.67 -3.55 21.87
N GLU A 630 -18.72 -3.60 22.69
CA GLU A 630 -19.96 -4.34 22.42
C GLU A 630 -20.77 -3.70 21.29
N ALA A 631 -20.67 -2.38 21.13
CA ALA A 631 -21.33 -1.63 20.06
C ALA A 631 -20.67 -1.83 18.68
N LEU A 632 -19.42 -2.33 18.64
CA LEU A 632 -18.72 -2.63 17.39
C LEU A 632 -19.18 -3.97 16.79
N TYR A 633 -19.11 -4.06 15.46
CA TYR A 633 -19.50 -5.25 14.71
C TYR A 633 -18.50 -6.39 14.95
N PRO A 634 -18.97 -7.61 15.23
CA PRO A 634 -18.09 -8.75 15.49
C PRO A 634 -17.38 -9.22 14.22
N VAL A 635 -16.11 -9.59 14.35
CA VAL A 635 -15.40 -10.46 13.39
C VAL A 635 -14.73 -11.62 14.14
N LYS A 636 -14.25 -12.65 13.45
CA LYS A 636 -13.87 -13.95 14.04
C LYS A 636 -12.96 -13.86 15.26
N TYR A 637 -12.02 -12.93 15.22
CA TYR A 637 -11.01 -12.72 16.26
C TYR A 637 -10.98 -11.25 16.71
N GLY A 638 -12.06 -10.55 16.41
CA GLY A 638 -11.99 -9.15 16.06
C GLY A 638 -13.32 -8.39 16.27
N LYS A 639 -13.23 -7.09 16.09
CA LYS A 639 -14.30 -6.10 16.11
C LYS A 639 -13.97 -5.12 15.01
N MET A 640 -14.98 -4.60 14.35
CA MET A 640 -14.78 -3.64 13.28
C MET A 640 -15.79 -2.49 13.37
N SER A 641 -15.37 -1.38 12.80
CA SER A 641 -16.22 -0.27 12.41
C SER A 641 -16.04 -0.08 10.90
N PRO A 642 -17.02 -0.50 10.07
CA PRO A 642 -17.02 -0.19 8.65
C PRO A 642 -17.17 1.32 8.40
N LEU A 643 -17.82 2.05 9.30
CA LEU A 643 -17.73 3.50 9.41
C LEU A 643 -18.24 3.96 10.80
N PHE A 644 -17.43 4.76 11.48
CA PHE A 644 -17.86 5.62 12.58
C PHE A 644 -17.72 7.08 12.14
N VAL A 645 -18.71 7.92 12.45
CA VAL A 645 -18.67 9.36 12.18
C VAL A 645 -18.83 10.12 13.49
N GLY A 646 -17.81 10.92 13.81
CA GLY A 646 -17.76 11.73 15.01
C GLY A 646 -18.57 13.01 14.92
N SER A 647 -18.65 13.71 16.06
CA SER A 647 -19.39 14.96 16.21
C SER A 647 -18.93 16.06 15.27
N THR A 648 -19.84 16.96 14.92
CA THR A 648 -19.49 18.22 14.26
C THR A 648 -19.66 19.35 15.28
N PRO A 649 -18.58 20.07 15.65
CA PRO A 649 -18.61 21.24 16.54
C PRO A 649 -19.71 22.26 16.19
#